data_AF-A0A2T5I0I8-F1
#
_entry.id   AF-A0A2T5I0I8-F1
#
_cell.length_a   1.000
_cell.length_b   1.000
_cell.length_c   1.000
_cell.angle_alpha   90.00
_cell.angle_beta   90.00
_cell.angle_gamma   90.00
#
_symmetry.space_group_name_H-M   'P 1'
#
loop_
_entity.id
_entity.type
_entity.pdbx_description
1 polymer ?
#
loop_
_entity_poly.entity_id
_entity_poly.type
_entity_poly.pdbx_seq_one_letter_code
_entity_poly.pdbx_strand_id
1 'polypeptide(L)'
;MKEAKKAFHEQVAENLIEQLKKGVAPWQKPWKPGDLLAALPVNPTTGKRYRGINSLNLMSRDYADPRWLTYKQAAALNAQVRKGEKSTLVQYWKFTDERIKTDDNNNPVLNTEGQPIKEQVRLERPRVFYAAVFNAKQVDNLPELSIKAPGWDPLERAEQILLASNAVIRHGEADRAFYRPSTDSIHLPHKHQFPTPDRYYATALHELGHWTGHELRLNRDLSHPFGSEGYGREELRAEIASMLLSGELGIGHDPGQHVAYVSSWIKALQEDPTEIFRAAADAEKIQDYVLALSQQQEIGKEIDTQEAIKMNQIKQNTASYLLNLSPDLATIASSNIKRFHDLTQAMPKKDQDAIILVADALKFLRGGGIDNLEFEEVAQDKLGFSIPANWNGQIQVQGNAIHTDENGVKSVVSAHSLNREPQFWGVTMQRDDQTFQWVKDCESKQEAQDLTKLLALIDVAAEQSEHEKTIKLAQIHENRVRNDPISTDVSISGAKTEQNDGSARQYLIVPYRDKDLAKTAGARWDNKARAWYAGPKADIQRLQRWLPENVANQQEPAIDPVSEFADLLRAQGCRVDGNHPVMDSSKHRIKVEGDKSGEKSGFYVAHLDGHPAGYFKNNRTGIETRWKAKGYSLTDEQKAELIAQVAIKQQNRKAEQQAQQIKVADALQELLAIAPAADSEHPYLKEKHARPGGLRIVPQNADDLPHDSIIKIGQNWQEVRLLREEYPDNIVLTAGDLLLSAQDIHGHIWSVQTIQPNGVKLFAAGSRKENNFHVVGGKNQGLAALDAAPVIVITEGYATADTLSQALGYPVIAAFDSGNLPKVAQDLHDRYPNKPVIVAGDNDHHLESTLGKNPGKEKALEAATLVDGAAVFPVFAPGEQVSKKLNDFNDLANKSVLGIAAVKRQVESVVEKVSQQAKQDSLLKLQIPIEPKQQEIKQKRALVR
;
A
#
# COMPACT_ATOMS: atom_id res chain seq x y z
N MET A 1 -69.40 28.17 -40.28
CA MET A 1 -68.40 27.13 -39.99
C MET A 1 -67.54 27.62 -38.84
N LYS A 2 -67.55 26.97 -37.67
CA LYS A 2 -66.58 27.28 -36.61
C LYS A 2 -65.21 26.78 -37.12
N GLU A 3 -64.23 27.67 -37.27
CA GLU A 3 -62.86 27.28 -37.58
C GLU A 3 -62.42 26.16 -36.63
N ALA A 4 -61.91 25.07 -37.19
CA ALA A 4 -61.35 23.98 -36.40
C ALA A 4 -60.20 24.54 -35.56
N LYS A 5 -60.29 24.36 -34.24
CA LYS A 5 -59.26 24.84 -33.32
C LYS A 5 -57.97 24.08 -33.61
N LYS A 6 -56.93 24.77 -34.09
CA LYS A 6 -55.62 24.19 -34.43
C LYS A 6 -55.07 23.32 -33.29
N ALA A 7 -54.33 22.27 -33.62
CA ALA A 7 -53.74 21.41 -32.59
C ALA A 7 -52.67 22.16 -31.77
N PHE A 8 -52.40 21.73 -30.54
CA PHE A 8 -51.43 22.42 -29.68
C PHE A 8 -50.03 22.50 -30.29
N HIS A 9 -49.56 21.41 -30.90
CA HIS A 9 -48.24 21.37 -31.53
C HIS A 9 -48.12 22.32 -32.72
N GLU A 10 -49.18 22.44 -33.54
CA GLU A 10 -49.26 23.42 -34.63
C GLU A 10 -49.20 24.86 -34.11
N GLN A 11 -49.98 25.18 -33.05
CA GLN A 11 -49.98 26.52 -32.45
C GLN A 11 -48.60 26.92 -31.92
N VAL A 12 -47.90 25.98 -31.25
CA VAL A 12 -46.55 26.24 -30.72
C VAL A 12 -45.55 26.40 -31.84
N ALA A 13 -45.58 25.52 -32.85
CA ALA A 13 -44.69 25.58 -34.00
C ALA A 13 -44.89 26.87 -34.82
N GLU A 14 -46.13 27.26 -35.11
CA GLU A 14 -46.44 28.51 -35.83
C GLU A 14 -45.89 29.75 -35.11
N ASN A 15 -46.11 29.85 -33.79
CA ASN A 15 -45.57 30.95 -33.00
C ASN A 15 -44.02 30.98 -33.03
N LEU A 16 -43.37 29.82 -32.91
CA LEU A 16 -41.91 29.75 -32.98
C LEU A 16 -41.38 30.06 -34.39
N ILE A 17 -42.06 29.63 -35.46
CA ILE A 17 -41.74 30.00 -36.84
C ILE A 17 -41.83 31.52 -37.04
N GLU A 18 -42.87 32.17 -36.52
CA GLU A 18 -42.99 33.62 -36.59
C GLU A 18 -41.85 34.34 -35.87
N GLN A 19 -41.42 33.82 -34.72
CA GLN A 19 -40.28 34.36 -33.99
C GLN A 19 -38.96 34.10 -34.70
N LEU A 20 -38.79 32.93 -35.31
CA LEU A 20 -37.63 32.59 -36.14
C LEU A 20 -37.48 33.57 -37.30
N LYS A 21 -38.58 33.89 -37.99
CA LYS A 21 -38.61 34.89 -39.08
C LYS A 21 -38.20 36.29 -38.61
N LYS A 22 -38.49 36.62 -37.35
CA LYS A 22 -38.18 37.92 -36.74
C LYS A 22 -36.81 37.92 -36.05
N GLY A 23 -36.11 36.78 -35.97
CA GLY A 23 -34.83 36.66 -35.24
C GLY A 23 -34.97 36.75 -33.72
N VAL A 24 -36.15 36.46 -33.17
CA VAL A 24 -36.46 36.59 -31.73
C VAL A 24 -36.89 35.28 -31.08
N ALA A 25 -36.67 34.14 -31.75
CA ALA A 25 -36.92 32.84 -31.12
C ALA A 25 -36.02 32.66 -29.88
N PRO A 26 -36.42 31.86 -28.87
CA PRO A 26 -35.68 31.72 -27.62
C PRO A 26 -34.18 31.43 -27.79
N TRP A 27 -33.81 30.54 -28.71
CA TRP A 27 -32.42 30.16 -29.02
C TRP A 27 -31.71 31.11 -30.00
N GLN A 28 -32.41 32.10 -30.57
CA GLN A 28 -31.84 33.17 -31.41
C GLN A 28 -31.64 34.49 -30.66
N LYS A 29 -32.14 34.60 -29.42
CA LYS A 29 -31.89 35.78 -28.59
C LYS A 29 -30.49 35.69 -27.97
N PRO A 30 -29.70 36.78 -27.99
CA PRO A 30 -28.46 36.83 -27.22
C PRO A 30 -28.80 36.95 -25.72
N TRP A 31 -28.15 36.14 -24.90
CA TRP A 31 -28.33 36.11 -23.46
C TRP A 31 -27.02 36.51 -22.79
N LYS A 32 -27.06 37.51 -21.89
CA LYS A 32 -25.84 38.01 -21.24
C LYS A 32 -25.38 37.05 -20.13
N PRO A 33 -24.06 36.83 -19.97
CA PRO A 33 -23.52 36.11 -18.83
C PRO A 33 -24.00 36.75 -17.51
N GLY A 34 -24.38 35.93 -16.53
CA GLY A 34 -24.81 36.40 -15.21
C GLY A 34 -26.17 37.12 -15.14
N ASP A 35 -26.94 37.20 -16.25
CA ASP A 35 -28.32 37.69 -16.19
C ASP A 35 -29.22 36.61 -15.57
N LEU A 36 -29.38 36.65 -14.26
CA LEU A 36 -30.14 35.65 -13.51
C LEU A 36 -31.67 35.75 -13.76
N LEU A 37 -32.15 36.80 -14.44
CA LEU A 37 -33.52 36.91 -14.96
C LEU A 37 -33.69 36.21 -16.31
N ALA A 38 -32.59 35.89 -17.01
CA ALA A 38 -32.57 35.04 -18.21
C ALA A 38 -32.70 33.54 -17.90
N ALA A 39 -32.99 33.18 -16.64
CA ALA A 39 -33.14 31.80 -16.20
C ALA A 39 -34.26 31.05 -16.95
N LEU A 40 -34.05 29.75 -17.15
CA LEU A 40 -35.06 28.87 -17.76
C LEU A 40 -36.38 28.91 -16.96
N PRO A 41 -37.55 28.80 -17.63
CA PRO A 41 -38.84 28.83 -16.95
C PRO A 41 -38.93 27.82 -15.81
N VAL A 42 -39.39 28.27 -14.64
CA VAL A 42 -39.46 27.49 -13.40
C VAL A 42 -40.85 27.51 -12.80
N ASN A 43 -41.26 26.42 -12.16
CA ASN A 43 -42.46 26.42 -11.33
C ASN A 43 -42.09 26.79 -9.88
N PRO A 44 -42.51 27.96 -9.37
CA PRO A 44 -42.09 28.46 -8.05
C PRO A 44 -42.63 27.63 -6.89
N THR A 45 -43.70 26.87 -7.07
CA THR A 45 -44.23 25.99 -6.01
C THR A 45 -43.45 24.70 -5.85
N THR A 46 -42.82 24.22 -6.93
CA THR A 46 -42.09 22.94 -6.92
C THR A 46 -40.57 23.13 -6.94
N GLY A 47 -40.09 24.33 -7.27
CA GLY A 47 -38.68 24.61 -7.55
C GLY A 47 -38.15 24.00 -8.86
N LYS A 48 -38.95 23.21 -9.58
CA LYS A 48 -38.52 22.50 -10.78
C LYS A 48 -38.62 23.37 -12.03
N ARG A 49 -37.62 23.29 -12.91
CA ARG A 49 -37.66 23.89 -14.25
C ARG A 49 -38.66 23.16 -15.15
N TYR A 50 -39.30 23.91 -16.04
CA TYR A 50 -40.02 23.31 -17.16
C TYR A 50 -39.01 22.72 -18.15
N ARG A 51 -39.40 21.61 -18.79
CA ARG A 51 -38.54 20.84 -19.69
C ARG A 51 -39.08 20.77 -21.12
N GLY A 52 -38.16 20.61 -22.06
CA GLY A 52 -38.40 20.38 -23.48
C GLY A 52 -39.23 21.50 -24.09
N ILE A 53 -40.25 21.11 -24.86
CA ILE A 53 -41.09 22.06 -25.58
C ILE A 53 -41.81 23.05 -24.66
N ASN A 54 -42.09 22.69 -23.40
CA ASN A 54 -42.73 23.61 -22.47
C ASN A 54 -41.80 24.78 -22.14
N SER A 55 -40.51 24.51 -21.94
CA SER A 55 -39.50 25.55 -21.71
C SER A 55 -39.51 26.55 -22.86
N LEU A 56 -39.36 26.05 -24.10
CA LEU A 56 -39.35 26.89 -25.30
C LEU A 56 -40.65 27.66 -25.51
N ASN A 57 -41.80 27.00 -25.31
CA ASN A 57 -43.10 27.63 -25.45
C ASN A 57 -43.29 28.77 -24.45
N LEU A 58 -42.84 28.61 -23.19
CA LEU A 58 -42.93 29.64 -22.17
C LEU A 58 -41.92 30.77 -22.40
N MET A 59 -40.69 30.47 -22.80
CA MET A 59 -39.67 31.49 -23.17
C MET A 59 -40.07 32.30 -24.40
N SER A 60 -40.88 31.73 -25.27
CA SER A 60 -41.41 32.43 -26.45
C SER A 60 -42.46 33.50 -26.09
N ARG A 61 -42.89 33.59 -24.82
CA ARG A 61 -43.84 34.59 -24.35
C ARG A 61 -43.09 35.86 -23.90
N ASP A 62 -43.76 37.00 -24.02
CA ASP A 62 -43.18 38.31 -23.70
C ASP A 62 -43.24 38.62 -22.19
N TYR A 63 -42.55 37.80 -21.39
CA TYR A 63 -42.44 37.97 -19.94
C TYR A 63 -40.99 37.80 -19.48
N ALA A 64 -40.53 38.75 -18.65
CA ALA A 64 -39.19 38.73 -18.08
C ALA A 64 -39.07 37.91 -16.78
N ASP A 65 -40.18 37.61 -16.09
CA ASP A 65 -40.13 36.76 -14.89
C ASP A 65 -40.16 35.28 -15.32
N PRO A 66 -39.21 34.43 -14.87
CA PRO A 66 -39.15 33.03 -15.32
C PRO A 66 -40.18 32.14 -14.62
N ARG A 67 -40.95 32.65 -13.64
CA ARG A 67 -41.86 31.82 -12.84
C ARG A 67 -43.21 31.63 -13.51
N TRP A 68 -43.62 30.37 -13.65
CA TRP A 68 -44.91 29.98 -14.22
C TRP A 68 -45.63 28.98 -13.32
N LEU A 69 -46.89 29.28 -12.99
CA LEU A 69 -47.71 28.47 -12.09
C LEU A 69 -49.17 28.39 -12.55
N THR A 70 -49.85 27.31 -12.19
CA THR A 70 -51.29 27.17 -12.47
C THR A 70 -52.11 28.10 -11.58
N TYR A 71 -53.36 28.39 -11.96
CA TYR A 71 -54.28 29.18 -11.13
C TYR A 71 -54.41 28.61 -9.71
N LYS A 72 -54.54 27.27 -9.59
CA LYS A 72 -54.65 26.60 -8.29
C LYS A 72 -53.40 26.76 -7.44
N GLN A 73 -52.22 26.71 -8.06
CA GLN A 73 -50.94 26.96 -7.37
C GLN A 73 -50.83 28.41 -6.89
N ALA A 74 -51.26 29.39 -7.68
CA ALA A 74 -51.30 30.79 -7.26
C ALA A 74 -52.25 30.98 -6.06
N ALA A 75 -53.47 30.45 -6.16
CA ALA A 75 -54.46 30.53 -5.08
C ALA A 75 -53.95 29.87 -3.77
N ALA A 76 -53.24 28.75 -3.85
CA ALA A 76 -52.64 28.09 -2.69
C ALA A 76 -51.55 28.92 -2.00
N LEU A 77 -50.91 29.85 -2.73
CA LEU A 77 -49.95 30.82 -2.19
C LEU A 77 -50.61 32.11 -1.70
N ASN A 78 -51.95 32.16 -1.62
CA ASN A 78 -52.72 33.39 -1.38
C ASN A 78 -52.47 34.50 -2.42
N ALA A 79 -52.03 34.10 -3.62
CA ALA A 79 -51.79 34.98 -4.76
C ALA A 79 -52.96 34.90 -5.75
N GLN A 80 -53.21 35.97 -6.49
CA GLN A 80 -54.40 36.08 -7.36
C GLN A 80 -54.01 36.43 -8.79
N VAL A 81 -54.39 35.58 -9.75
CA VAL A 81 -54.28 35.91 -11.18
C VAL A 81 -55.22 37.09 -11.48
N ARG A 82 -54.71 38.15 -12.10
CA ARG A 82 -55.52 39.33 -12.43
C ARG A 82 -56.63 39.00 -13.41
N LYS A 83 -57.77 39.69 -13.23
CA LYS A 83 -58.94 39.50 -14.10
C LYS A 83 -58.60 39.93 -15.54
N GLY A 84 -58.85 39.03 -16.50
CA GLY A 84 -58.61 39.28 -17.93
C GLY A 84 -57.27 38.75 -18.47
N GLU A 85 -56.36 38.32 -17.59
CA GLU A 85 -55.11 37.68 -17.99
C GLU A 85 -55.36 36.35 -18.70
N LYS A 86 -54.56 36.05 -19.73
CA LYS A 86 -54.65 34.82 -20.51
C LYS A 86 -53.57 33.84 -20.10
N SER A 87 -53.94 32.57 -19.93
CA SER A 87 -53.00 31.50 -19.63
C SER A 87 -52.20 31.06 -20.86
N THR A 88 -51.04 30.47 -20.61
CA THR A 88 -50.27 29.72 -21.59
C THR A 88 -50.43 28.22 -21.32
N LEU A 89 -50.64 27.43 -22.37
CA LEU A 89 -50.76 25.98 -22.25
C LEU A 89 -49.39 25.31 -22.21
N VAL A 90 -49.23 24.36 -21.30
CA VAL A 90 -48.11 23.41 -21.25
C VAL A 90 -48.64 21.99 -21.34
N GLN A 91 -47.85 21.07 -21.90
CA GLN A 91 -48.22 19.67 -22.00
C GLN A 91 -47.36 18.78 -21.08
N TYR A 92 -47.92 17.70 -20.58
CA TYR A 92 -47.14 16.68 -19.87
C TYR A 92 -47.70 15.29 -20.16
N TRP A 93 -46.82 14.30 -20.13
CA TRP A 93 -47.18 12.92 -20.39
C TRP A 93 -47.38 12.18 -19.08
N LYS A 94 -48.54 11.56 -18.92
CA LYS A 94 -48.83 10.64 -17.83
C LYS A 94 -48.55 9.22 -18.31
N PHE A 95 -47.48 8.62 -17.78
CA PHE A 95 -47.05 7.25 -18.09
C PHE A 95 -47.60 6.22 -17.11
N THR A 96 -48.06 6.65 -15.93
CA THR A 96 -48.58 5.79 -14.86
C THR A 96 -49.93 6.30 -14.37
N ASP A 97 -50.79 5.42 -13.90
CA ASP A 97 -52.08 5.77 -13.28
C ASP A 97 -52.20 5.09 -11.92
N GLU A 98 -52.92 5.71 -10.98
CA GLU A 98 -53.16 5.09 -9.68
C GLU A 98 -54.39 4.20 -9.76
N ARG A 99 -54.22 2.91 -9.50
CA ARG A 99 -55.33 1.95 -9.38
C ARG A 99 -55.36 1.40 -7.97
N ILE A 100 -56.54 1.02 -7.50
CA ILE A 100 -56.66 0.28 -6.25
C ILE A 100 -55.97 -1.06 -6.47
N LYS A 101 -54.97 -1.36 -5.63
CA LYS A 101 -54.28 -2.64 -5.62
C LYS A 101 -55.28 -3.73 -5.27
N THR A 102 -55.42 -4.72 -6.12
CA THR A 102 -56.30 -5.87 -5.88
C THR A 102 -55.50 -7.12 -5.56
N ASP A 103 -56.06 -8.01 -4.73
CA ASP A 103 -55.52 -9.35 -4.52
C ASP A 103 -55.82 -10.27 -5.72
N ASP A 104 -55.33 -11.51 -5.66
CA ASP A 104 -55.52 -12.53 -6.72
C ASP A 104 -57.01 -12.88 -6.98
N ASN A 105 -57.93 -12.39 -6.14
CA ASN A 105 -59.38 -12.57 -6.23
C ASN A 105 -60.12 -11.27 -6.61
N ASN A 106 -59.42 -10.23 -7.09
CA ASN A 106 -59.95 -8.90 -7.44
C ASN A 106 -60.53 -8.08 -6.27
N ASN A 107 -60.18 -8.36 -5.01
CA ASN A 107 -60.60 -7.54 -3.86
C ASN A 107 -59.62 -6.42 -3.57
N PRO A 108 -60.07 -5.21 -3.17
CA PRO A 108 -59.20 -4.13 -2.74
C PRO A 108 -58.29 -4.53 -1.56
N VAL A 109 -56.97 -4.43 -1.75
CA VAL A 109 -56.00 -4.60 -0.66
C VAL A 109 -56.08 -3.35 0.21
N LEU A 110 -56.42 -3.50 1.49
CA LEU A 110 -56.57 -2.39 2.43
C LEU A 110 -55.29 -2.17 3.25
N ASN A 111 -55.00 -0.93 3.62
CA ASN A 111 -53.94 -0.59 4.57
C ASN A 111 -54.39 -0.85 6.02
N THR A 112 -53.49 -0.63 6.99
CA THR A 112 -53.74 -0.81 8.43
C THR A 112 -54.88 0.04 8.98
N GLU A 113 -55.35 1.04 8.23
CA GLU A 113 -56.44 1.96 8.59
C GLU A 113 -57.75 1.61 7.85
N GLY A 114 -57.79 0.49 7.12
CA GLY A 114 -58.97 0.02 6.37
C GLY A 114 -59.22 0.75 5.05
N GLN A 115 -58.25 1.53 4.54
CA GLN A 115 -58.38 2.25 3.28
C GLN A 115 -57.71 1.47 2.12
N PRO A 116 -58.31 1.45 0.91
CA PRO A 116 -57.71 0.77 -0.24
C PRO A 116 -56.32 1.32 -0.59
N ILE A 117 -55.32 0.44 -0.61
CA ILE A 117 -53.97 0.72 -1.08
C ILE A 117 -54.04 0.98 -2.58
N LYS A 118 -53.48 2.10 -3.02
CA LYS A 118 -53.33 2.43 -4.44
C LYS A 118 -51.94 2.03 -4.92
N GLU A 119 -51.88 1.36 -6.05
CA GLU A 119 -50.63 1.09 -6.77
C GLU A 119 -50.53 1.93 -8.04
N GLN A 120 -49.30 2.29 -8.43
CA GLN A 120 -49.05 2.97 -9.69
C GLN A 120 -48.87 1.93 -10.81
N VAL A 121 -49.81 1.88 -11.73
CA VAL A 121 -49.77 0.99 -12.89
C VAL A 121 -49.29 1.76 -14.11
N ARG A 122 -48.29 1.23 -14.82
CA ARG A 122 -47.82 1.81 -16.09
C ARG A 122 -48.91 1.69 -17.15
N LEU A 123 -49.26 2.80 -17.78
CA LEU A 123 -50.25 2.84 -18.86
C LEU A 123 -49.65 2.22 -20.12
N GLU A 124 -50.35 1.27 -20.74
CA GLU A 124 -49.97 0.70 -22.04
C GLU A 124 -49.85 1.76 -23.14
N ARG A 125 -50.67 2.82 -23.05
CA ARG A 125 -50.60 4.00 -23.91
C ARG A 125 -50.47 5.25 -23.05
N PRO A 126 -49.31 5.91 -23.03
CA PRO A 126 -49.13 7.18 -22.33
C PRO A 126 -50.15 8.21 -22.80
N ARG A 127 -50.69 8.99 -21.87
CA ARG A 127 -51.70 10.02 -22.17
C ARG A 127 -51.08 11.40 -22.05
N VAL A 128 -51.32 12.25 -23.04
CA VAL A 128 -50.95 13.67 -22.99
C VAL A 128 -52.01 14.46 -22.23
N PHE A 129 -51.58 15.25 -21.26
CA PHE A 129 -52.41 16.18 -20.51
C PHE A 129 -51.92 17.61 -20.75
N TYR A 130 -52.84 18.55 -20.63
CA TYR A 130 -52.56 19.98 -20.78
C TYR A 130 -52.85 20.69 -19.46
N ALA A 131 -51.98 21.62 -19.09
CA ALA A 131 -52.20 22.54 -17.98
C ALA A 131 -52.14 23.99 -18.46
N ALA A 132 -52.98 24.83 -17.88
CA ALA A 132 -52.97 26.26 -18.09
C ALA A 132 -52.13 26.91 -16.98
N VAL A 133 -51.03 27.55 -17.37
CA VAL A 133 -50.11 28.27 -16.47
C VAL A 133 -50.13 29.77 -16.75
N PHE A 134 -49.86 30.55 -15.72
CA PHE A 134 -49.76 32.00 -15.76
C PHE A 134 -48.35 32.39 -15.34
N ASN A 135 -47.81 33.43 -15.97
CA ASN A 135 -46.54 34.01 -15.57
C ASN A 135 -46.72 34.76 -14.24
N ALA A 136 -45.68 34.79 -13.40
CA ALA A 136 -45.70 35.55 -12.15
C ALA A 136 -46.09 37.02 -12.33
N LYS A 137 -45.73 37.66 -13.45
CA LYS A 137 -46.16 39.04 -13.75
C LYS A 137 -47.67 39.19 -13.89
N GLN A 138 -48.41 38.12 -14.17
CA GLN A 138 -49.88 38.08 -14.28
C GLN A 138 -50.60 37.88 -12.94
N VAL A 139 -49.85 37.70 -11.86
CA VAL A 139 -50.37 37.31 -10.54
C VAL A 139 -50.01 38.37 -9.50
N ASP A 140 -51.01 38.86 -8.80
CA ASP A 140 -50.84 39.78 -7.67
C ASP A 140 -50.56 39.01 -6.38
N ASN A 141 -49.84 39.62 -5.43
CA ASN A 141 -49.46 39.05 -4.13
C ASN A 141 -48.60 37.79 -4.20
N LEU A 142 -47.90 37.55 -5.32
CA LEU A 142 -46.88 36.52 -5.39
C LEU A 142 -45.61 37.00 -4.68
N PRO A 143 -44.93 36.17 -3.87
CA PRO A 143 -43.66 36.54 -3.24
C PRO A 143 -42.64 37.06 -4.27
N GLU A 144 -41.80 38.01 -3.88
CA GLU A 144 -40.75 38.53 -4.77
C GLU A 144 -39.76 37.42 -5.16
N LEU A 145 -39.23 37.52 -6.38
CA LEU A 145 -38.24 36.58 -6.87
C LEU A 145 -36.92 36.79 -6.11
N SER A 146 -36.57 35.84 -5.23
CA SER A 146 -35.24 35.80 -4.63
C SER A 146 -34.26 35.18 -5.63
N ILE A 147 -33.49 36.03 -6.28
CA ILE A 147 -32.44 35.61 -7.18
C ILE A 147 -31.15 35.44 -6.37
N LYS A 148 -30.64 34.20 -6.29
CA LYS A 148 -29.30 33.93 -5.77
C LYS A 148 -28.36 33.64 -6.93
N ALA A 149 -27.19 34.27 -6.94
CA ALA A 149 -26.14 33.89 -7.86
C ALA A 149 -25.76 32.41 -7.59
N PRO A 150 -25.45 31.62 -8.63
CA PRO A 150 -24.90 30.29 -8.43
C PRO A 150 -23.64 30.37 -7.55
N GLY A 151 -23.45 29.38 -6.67
CA GLY A 151 -22.29 29.32 -5.77
C GLY A 151 -20.99 28.89 -6.45
N TRP A 152 -20.96 28.87 -7.79
CA TRP A 152 -19.86 28.39 -8.62
C TRP A 152 -19.54 29.40 -9.73
N ASP A 153 -18.31 29.37 -10.23
CA ASP A 153 -17.91 30.13 -11.42
C ASP A 153 -18.46 29.45 -12.69
N PRO A 154 -19.31 30.14 -13.48
CA PRO A 154 -19.85 29.62 -14.74
C PRO A 154 -18.81 29.09 -15.74
N LEU A 155 -17.68 29.78 -15.88
CA LEU A 155 -16.65 29.46 -16.87
C LEU A 155 -15.82 28.25 -16.40
N GLU A 156 -15.52 28.19 -15.11
CA GLU A 156 -14.86 27.04 -14.52
C GLU A 156 -15.74 25.79 -14.64
N ARG A 157 -17.04 25.91 -14.37
CA ARG A 157 -17.98 24.80 -14.53
C ARG A 157 -18.05 24.30 -15.97
N ALA A 158 -18.01 25.19 -16.95
CA ALA A 158 -17.98 24.83 -18.37
C ALA A 158 -16.68 24.10 -18.75
N GLU A 159 -15.52 24.56 -18.28
CA GLU A 159 -14.23 23.86 -18.50
C GLU A 159 -14.24 22.47 -17.86
N GLN A 160 -14.77 22.31 -16.64
CA GLN A 160 -14.89 21.01 -15.98
C GLN A 160 -15.77 20.04 -16.77
N ILE A 161 -16.86 20.51 -17.37
CA ILE A 161 -17.72 19.68 -18.23
C ILE A 161 -16.97 19.24 -19.49
N LEU A 162 -16.21 20.13 -20.13
CA LEU A 162 -15.41 19.77 -21.30
C LEU A 162 -14.34 18.73 -20.94
N LEU A 163 -13.66 18.88 -19.79
CA LEU A 163 -12.70 17.90 -19.30
C LEU A 163 -13.36 16.55 -18.96
N ALA A 164 -14.47 16.58 -18.23
CA ALA A 164 -15.23 15.39 -17.85
C ALA A 164 -15.75 14.61 -19.07
N SER A 165 -16.00 15.31 -20.18
CA SER A 165 -16.47 14.67 -21.41
C SER A 165 -15.44 13.74 -22.06
N ASN A 166 -14.15 13.93 -21.78
CA ASN A 166 -13.04 13.28 -22.49
C ASN A 166 -13.12 13.43 -24.03
N ALA A 167 -13.87 14.41 -24.54
CA ALA A 167 -13.93 14.68 -25.96
C ALA A 167 -12.55 15.12 -26.46
N VAL A 168 -12.13 14.60 -27.62
CA VAL A 168 -10.87 15.01 -28.25
C VAL A 168 -11.07 16.41 -28.83
N ILE A 169 -10.64 17.45 -28.10
CA ILE A 169 -10.72 18.84 -28.54
C ILE A 169 -9.39 19.26 -29.15
N ARG A 170 -9.41 19.74 -30.40
CA ARG A 170 -8.24 20.20 -31.15
C ARG A 170 -8.36 21.69 -31.46
N HIS A 171 -7.25 22.41 -31.32
CA HIS A 171 -7.18 23.83 -31.68
C HIS A 171 -6.30 24.08 -32.90
N GLY A 172 -6.70 25.02 -33.77
CA GLY A 172 -5.82 25.59 -34.80
C GLY A 172 -5.81 24.91 -36.18
N GLU A 173 -6.61 23.86 -36.42
CA GLU A 173 -6.67 23.20 -37.74
C GLU A 173 -7.55 23.98 -38.77
N ALA A 174 -8.38 24.94 -38.33
CA ALA A 174 -9.16 25.86 -39.15
C ALA A 174 -9.67 27.07 -38.34
N ASP A 175 -9.99 28.20 -38.98
CA ASP A 175 -10.63 29.39 -38.35
C ASP A 175 -12.13 29.17 -38.02
N ARG A 176 -12.58 27.92 -37.86
CA ARG A 176 -13.98 27.57 -37.60
C ARG A 176 -14.13 26.47 -36.55
N ALA A 177 -15.20 26.55 -35.77
CA ALA A 177 -15.63 25.50 -34.85
C ALA A 177 -16.45 24.43 -35.59
N PHE A 178 -16.21 23.15 -35.31
CA PHE A 178 -17.03 22.03 -35.79
C PHE A 178 -16.71 20.72 -35.07
N TYR A 179 -17.71 19.85 -34.91
CA TYR A 179 -17.55 18.44 -34.60
C TYR A 179 -17.31 17.60 -35.85
N ARG A 180 -16.35 16.67 -35.80
CA ARG A 180 -16.04 15.72 -36.88
C ARG A 180 -16.43 14.29 -36.46
N PRO A 181 -17.53 13.72 -36.99
CA PRO A 181 -17.96 12.37 -36.63
C PRO A 181 -16.93 11.28 -36.97
N SER A 182 -16.24 11.38 -38.11
CA SER A 182 -15.33 10.32 -38.58
C SER A 182 -14.12 10.05 -37.68
N THR A 183 -13.70 11.04 -36.90
CA THR A 183 -12.54 10.97 -35.99
C THR A 183 -12.94 11.16 -34.53
N ASP A 184 -14.25 11.26 -34.28
CA ASP A 184 -14.85 11.60 -33.00
C ASP A 184 -14.16 12.76 -32.26
N SER A 185 -13.89 13.87 -32.98
CA SER A 185 -13.14 15.01 -32.44
C SER A 185 -13.84 16.34 -32.65
N ILE A 186 -13.73 17.22 -31.67
CA ILE A 186 -14.19 18.61 -31.72
C ILE A 186 -13.02 19.49 -32.14
N HIS A 187 -13.24 20.37 -33.11
CA HIS A 187 -12.24 21.33 -33.57
C HIS A 187 -12.72 22.74 -33.22
N LEU A 188 -11.86 23.53 -32.55
CA LEU A 188 -12.16 24.88 -32.13
C LEU A 188 -11.03 25.85 -32.54
N PRO A 189 -11.32 27.12 -32.83
CA PRO A 189 -10.31 28.17 -32.84
C PRO A 189 -9.64 28.30 -31.46
N HIS A 190 -8.42 28.84 -31.40
CA HIS A 190 -7.74 29.05 -30.12
C HIS A 190 -8.56 30.00 -29.21
N LYS A 191 -8.53 29.76 -27.89
CA LYS A 191 -9.28 30.57 -26.89
C LYS A 191 -9.08 32.08 -27.09
N HIS A 192 -7.87 32.53 -27.43
CA HIS A 192 -7.54 33.95 -27.65
C HIS A 192 -8.16 34.57 -28.92
N GLN A 193 -8.69 33.77 -29.85
CA GLN A 193 -9.37 34.26 -31.05
C GLN A 193 -10.83 34.64 -30.76
N PHE A 194 -11.37 34.23 -29.61
CA PHE A 194 -12.71 34.60 -29.17
C PHE A 194 -12.69 35.97 -28.46
N PRO A 195 -13.68 36.85 -28.69
CA PRO A 195 -13.74 38.16 -28.05
C PRO A 195 -13.81 38.11 -26.52
N THR A 196 -14.45 37.07 -25.97
CA THR A 196 -14.59 36.84 -24.54
C THR A 196 -14.59 35.34 -24.23
N PRO A 197 -14.18 34.91 -23.01
CA PRO A 197 -14.14 33.49 -22.63
C PRO A 197 -15.50 32.79 -22.69
N ASP A 198 -16.60 33.48 -22.34
CA ASP A 198 -17.96 32.94 -22.42
C ASP A 198 -18.31 32.49 -23.85
N ARG A 199 -17.91 33.25 -24.86
CA ARG A 199 -18.14 32.90 -26.28
C ARG A 199 -17.39 31.64 -26.69
N TYR A 200 -16.18 31.44 -26.17
CA TYR A 200 -15.44 30.19 -26.40
C TYR A 200 -16.21 29.01 -25.82
N TYR A 201 -16.65 29.08 -24.56
CA TYR A 201 -17.35 27.99 -23.90
C TYR A 201 -18.73 27.71 -24.49
N ALA A 202 -19.49 28.75 -24.86
CA ALA A 202 -20.75 28.59 -25.57
C ALA A 202 -20.56 27.85 -26.92
N THR A 203 -19.51 28.21 -27.67
CA THR A 203 -19.15 27.53 -28.94
C THR A 203 -18.71 26.09 -28.67
N ALA A 204 -17.90 25.86 -27.64
CA ALA A 204 -17.44 24.52 -27.29
C ALA A 204 -18.60 23.60 -26.85
N LEU A 205 -19.58 24.12 -26.10
CA LEU A 205 -20.76 23.37 -25.67
C LEU A 205 -21.72 23.07 -26.83
N HIS A 206 -21.79 23.96 -27.83
CA HIS A 206 -22.51 23.68 -29.08
C HIS A 206 -21.90 22.47 -29.80
N GLU A 207 -20.58 22.48 -30.02
CA GLU A 207 -19.89 21.36 -30.66
C GLU A 207 -19.93 20.10 -29.80
N LEU A 208 -19.90 20.24 -28.47
CA LEU A 208 -20.12 19.12 -27.55
C LEU A 208 -21.53 18.54 -27.71
N GLY A 209 -22.53 19.39 -27.97
CA GLY A 209 -23.88 19.00 -28.32
C GLY A 209 -23.90 18.06 -29.53
N HIS A 210 -23.22 18.43 -30.62
CA HIS A 210 -23.04 17.55 -31.77
C HIS A 210 -22.25 16.27 -31.44
N TRP A 211 -21.18 16.40 -30.66
CA TRP A 211 -20.38 15.27 -30.21
C TRP A 211 -21.26 14.23 -29.51
N THR A 212 -22.21 14.61 -28.65
CA THR A 212 -23.11 13.60 -28.01
C THR A 212 -23.93 12.76 -29.01
N GLY A 213 -24.05 13.17 -30.26
CA GLY A 213 -24.81 12.46 -31.30
C GLY A 213 -24.14 11.20 -31.84
N HIS A 214 -22.86 10.95 -31.56
CA HIS A 214 -22.14 9.75 -32.02
C HIS A 214 -22.81 8.43 -31.59
N GLU A 215 -22.56 7.36 -32.36
CA GLU A 215 -23.16 6.03 -32.18
C GLU A 215 -22.93 5.41 -30.79
N LEU A 216 -21.79 5.73 -30.16
CA LEU A 216 -21.43 5.29 -28.80
C LEU A 216 -22.09 6.09 -27.68
N ARG A 217 -22.90 7.11 -28.00
CA ARG A 217 -23.49 8.05 -27.04
C ARG A 217 -25.02 8.12 -27.18
N LEU A 218 -25.56 9.23 -27.67
CA LEU A 218 -27.00 9.38 -27.88
C LEU A 218 -27.46 8.88 -29.25
N ASN A 219 -26.53 8.41 -30.10
CA ASN A 219 -26.78 7.74 -31.37
C ASN A 219 -27.85 8.46 -32.24
N ARG A 220 -27.58 9.73 -32.53
CA ARG A 220 -28.40 10.55 -33.43
C ARG A 220 -27.85 10.47 -34.85
N ASP A 221 -28.70 10.71 -35.84
CA ASP A 221 -28.29 10.67 -37.25
C ASP A 221 -27.48 11.92 -37.62
N LEU A 222 -26.16 11.77 -37.69
CA LEU A 222 -25.21 12.81 -38.10
C LEU A 222 -24.72 12.62 -39.55
N SER A 223 -25.29 11.68 -40.31
CA SER A 223 -24.78 11.27 -41.64
C SER A 223 -25.14 12.24 -42.77
N HIS A 224 -25.93 13.26 -42.46
CA HIS A 224 -26.49 14.17 -43.45
C HIS A 224 -25.46 15.20 -43.95
N PRO A 225 -25.36 15.44 -45.28
CA PRO A 225 -24.45 16.43 -45.84
C PRO A 225 -24.72 17.84 -45.31
N PHE A 226 -23.65 18.65 -45.19
CA PHE A 226 -23.74 20.05 -44.81
C PHE A 226 -24.77 20.81 -45.65
N GLY A 227 -25.66 21.56 -44.98
CA GLY A 227 -26.72 22.35 -45.62
C GLY A 227 -27.94 21.55 -46.09
N SER A 228 -27.98 20.23 -45.88
CA SER A 228 -29.18 19.43 -46.11
C SER A 228 -30.24 19.65 -45.01
N GLU A 229 -31.47 19.20 -45.27
CA GLU A 229 -32.56 19.30 -44.29
C GLU A 229 -32.28 18.47 -43.03
N GLY A 230 -31.75 17.26 -43.19
CA GLY A 230 -31.35 16.41 -42.06
C GLY A 230 -30.24 17.03 -41.22
N TYR A 231 -29.28 17.71 -41.86
CA TYR A 231 -28.25 18.50 -41.16
C TYR A 231 -28.88 19.66 -40.39
N GLY A 232 -29.82 20.39 -40.99
CA GLY A 232 -30.55 21.48 -40.33
C GLY A 232 -31.35 21.03 -39.10
N ARG A 233 -31.86 19.78 -39.08
CA ARG A 233 -32.55 19.20 -37.91
C ARG A 233 -31.59 18.92 -36.75
N GLU A 234 -30.37 18.48 -37.02
CA GLU A 234 -29.35 18.29 -35.98
C GLU A 234 -28.83 19.63 -35.45
N GLU A 235 -28.57 20.61 -36.32
CA GLU A 235 -28.25 21.98 -35.90
C GLU A 235 -29.32 22.55 -34.97
N LEU A 236 -30.61 22.35 -35.28
CA LEU A 236 -31.69 22.78 -34.40
C LEU A 236 -31.62 22.14 -33.00
N ARG A 237 -31.21 20.86 -32.90
CA ARG A 237 -31.03 20.16 -31.62
C ARG A 237 -29.84 20.71 -30.84
N ALA A 238 -28.69 20.86 -31.51
CA ALA A 238 -27.46 21.36 -30.90
C ALA A 238 -27.62 22.81 -30.44
N GLU A 239 -28.29 23.67 -31.20
CA GLU A 239 -28.59 25.06 -30.82
C GLU A 239 -29.46 25.15 -29.57
N ILE A 240 -30.57 24.39 -29.55
CA ILE A 240 -31.45 24.37 -28.38
C ILE A 240 -30.69 23.82 -27.17
N ALA A 241 -29.88 22.77 -27.35
CA ALA A 241 -29.08 22.19 -26.27
C ALA A 241 -28.02 23.17 -25.75
N SER A 242 -27.34 23.90 -26.64
CA SER A 242 -26.35 24.91 -26.30
C SER A 242 -27.00 26.04 -25.49
N MET A 243 -28.18 26.52 -25.87
CA MET A 243 -28.94 27.51 -25.09
C MET A 243 -29.32 26.96 -23.70
N LEU A 244 -29.79 25.72 -23.61
CA LEU A 244 -30.17 25.09 -22.34
C LEU A 244 -28.97 24.91 -21.41
N LEU A 245 -27.83 24.40 -21.94
CA LEU A 245 -26.58 24.25 -21.20
C LEU A 245 -26.04 25.60 -20.75
N SER A 246 -25.97 26.57 -21.66
CA SER A 246 -25.49 27.92 -21.37
C SER A 246 -26.35 28.64 -20.31
N GLY A 247 -27.67 28.45 -20.36
CA GLY A 247 -28.61 28.98 -19.37
C GLY A 247 -28.49 28.33 -17.99
N GLU A 248 -28.24 27.01 -17.93
CA GLU A 248 -28.00 26.29 -16.67
C GLU A 248 -26.66 26.69 -16.03
N LEU A 249 -25.62 26.91 -16.85
CA LEU A 249 -24.28 27.25 -16.39
C LEU A 249 -24.10 28.73 -16.06
N GLY A 250 -24.92 29.62 -16.66
CA GLY A 250 -24.83 31.07 -16.46
C GLY A 250 -23.79 31.77 -17.33
N ILE A 251 -23.26 31.08 -18.36
CA ILE A 251 -22.21 31.60 -19.26
C ILE A 251 -22.74 32.53 -20.34
N GLY A 252 -24.06 32.62 -20.56
CA GLY A 252 -24.64 33.40 -21.66
C GLY A 252 -24.60 32.65 -23.01
N HIS A 253 -25.38 33.12 -23.98
CA HIS A 253 -25.56 32.47 -25.29
C HIS A 253 -25.53 33.53 -26.40
N ASP A 254 -24.71 33.33 -27.43
CA ASP A 254 -24.62 34.21 -28.59
C ASP A 254 -24.90 33.42 -29.89
N PRO A 255 -26.06 33.59 -30.51
CA PRO A 255 -26.45 32.84 -31.71
C PRO A 255 -25.84 33.38 -33.02
N GLY A 256 -24.95 34.38 -32.95
CA GLY A 256 -24.44 35.12 -34.10
C GLY A 256 -23.77 34.29 -35.21
N GLN A 257 -23.39 33.04 -34.95
CA GLN A 257 -22.77 32.14 -35.94
C GLN A 257 -23.77 31.24 -36.69
N HIS A 258 -25.05 31.19 -36.30
CA HIS A 258 -26.00 30.15 -36.70
C HIS A 258 -27.20 30.64 -37.53
N VAL A 259 -27.17 31.91 -37.96
CA VAL A 259 -28.20 32.52 -38.83
C VAL A 259 -28.35 31.78 -40.17
N ALA A 260 -27.29 31.11 -40.63
CA ALA A 260 -27.26 30.36 -41.88
C ALA A 260 -28.32 29.23 -41.96
N TYR A 261 -28.77 28.68 -40.83
CA TYR A 261 -29.67 27.53 -40.78
C TYR A 261 -31.13 27.89 -40.50
N VAL A 262 -31.45 29.16 -40.26
CA VAL A 262 -32.79 29.61 -39.90
C VAL A 262 -33.82 29.25 -40.98
N SER A 263 -33.44 29.39 -42.25
CA SER A 263 -34.28 29.03 -43.39
C SER A 263 -34.59 27.53 -43.42
N SER A 264 -33.61 26.66 -43.13
CA SER A 264 -33.82 25.22 -43.03
C SER A 264 -34.69 24.83 -41.82
N TRP A 265 -34.55 25.50 -40.69
CA TRP A 265 -35.40 25.25 -39.51
C TRP A 265 -36.85 25.64 -39.79
N ILE A 266 -37.10 26.82 -40.36
CA ILE A 266 -38.44 27.27 -40.72
C ILE A 266 -39.10 26.26 -41.65
N LYS A 267 -38.38 25.79 -42.68
CA LYS A 267 -38.88 24.78 -43.61
C LYS A 267 -39.23 23.48 -42.90
N ALA A 268 -38.31 22.93 -42.09
CA ALA A 268 -38.54 21.67 -41.37
C ALA A 268 -39.76 21.75 -40.42
N LEU A 269 -39.95 22.88 -39.75
CA LEU A 269 -41.09 23.09 -38.84
C LEU A 269 -42.42 23.36 -39.58
N GLN A 270 -42.38 23.91 -40.79
CA GLN A 270 -43.56 24.08 -41.65
C GLN A 270 -44.03 22.74 -42.23
N GLU A 271 -43.09 21.85 -42.58
CA GLU A 271 -43.38 20.52 -43.13
C GLU A 271 -43.81 19.53 -42.04
N ASP A 272 -43.15 19.57 -40.86
CA ASP A 272 -43.53 18.78 -39.70
C ASP A 272 -43.54 19.63 -38.41
N PRO A 273 -44.70 20.18 -38.02
CA PRO A 273 -44.85 20.94 -36.78
C PRO A 273 -44.50 20.16 -35.51
N THR A 274 -44.42 18.82 -35.55
CA THR A 274 -44.00 18.01 -34.39
C THR A 274 -42.47 17.92 -34.25
N GLU A 275 -41.70 18.34 -35.26
CA GLU A 275 -40.25 18.28 -35.22
C GLU A 275 -39.65 19.14 -34.10
N ILE A 276 -40.26 20.30 -33.79
CA ILE A 276 -39.80 21.12 -32.66
C ILE A 276 -39.94 20.41 -31.30
N PHE A 277 -40.91 19.51 -31.17
CA PHE A 277 -41.10 18.72 -29.96
C PHE A 277 -40.00 17.66 -29.83
N ARG A 278 -39.63 17.02 -30.94
CA ARG A 278 -38.53 16.06 -30.99
C ARG A 278 -37.20 16.75 -30.74
N ALA A 279 -36.94 17.86 -31.42
CA ALA A 279 -35.73 18.64 -31.24
C ALA A 279 -35.57 19.13 -29.80
N ALA A 280 -36.63 19.66 -29.18
CA ALA A 280 -36.61 20.07 -27.77
C ALA A 280 -36.41 18.88 -26.81
N ALA A 281 -36.97 17.70 -27.11
CA ALA A 281 -36.77 16.51 -26.30
C ALA A 281 -35.33 15.97 -26.41
N ASP A 282 -34.76 15.97 -27.61
CA ASP A 282 -33.39 15.53 -27.82
C ASP A 282 -32.39 16.52 -27.22
N ALA A 283 -32.65 17.83 -27.31
CA ALA A 283 -31.83 18.85 -26.64
C ALA A 283 -31.79 18.69 -25.11
N GLU A 284 -32.90 18.30 -24.48
CA GLU A 284 -32.92 17.96 -23.05
C GLU A 284 -32.09 16.70 -22.75
N LYS A 285 -32.12 15.68 -23.62
CA LYS A 285 -31.25 14.50 -23.46
C LYS A 285 -29.77 14.86 -23.59
N ILE A 286 -29.43 15.75 -24.52
CA ILE A 286 -28.07 16.28 -24.69
C ILE A 286 -27.63 16.97 -23.40
N GLN A 287 -28.46 17.89 -22.88
CA GLN A 287 -28.17 18.59 -21.64
C GLN A 287 -27.99 17.62 -20.46
N ASP A 288 -28.93 16.69 -20.27
CA ASP A 288 -28.88 15.71 -19.19
C ASP A 288 -27.63 14.83 -19.29
N TYR A 289 -27.27 14.38 -20.50
CA TYR A 289 -26.07 13.59 -20.73
C TYR A 289 -24.80 14.38 -20.38
N VAL A 290 -24.67 15.61 -20.89
CA VAL A 290 -23.49 16.46 -20.69
C VAL A 290 -23.30 16.80 -19.20
N LEU A 291 -24.38 17.15 -18.49
CA LEU A 291 -24.30 17.45 -17.06
C LEU A 291 -23.96 16.21 -16.23
N ALA A 292 -24.46 15.03 -16.60
CA ALA A 292 -24.17 13.78 -15.91
C ALA A 292 -22.68 13.38 -15.95
N LEU A 293 -21.93 13.76 -16.99
CA LEU A 293 -20.49 13.49 -17.11
C LEU A 293 -19.70 14.11 -15.94
N SER A 294 -20.06 15.35 -15.55
CA SER A 294 -19.44 16.02 -14.41
C SER A 294 -19.78 15.36 -13.06
N GLN A 295 -21.03 14.93 -12.87
CA GLN A 295 -21.47 14.27 -11.65
C GLN A 295 -20.85 12.88 -11.48
N GLN A 296 -20.70 12.10 -12.56
CA GLN A 296 -20.03 10.79 -12.51
C GLN A 296 -18.55 10.91 -12.17
N GLN A 297 -17.87 11.96 -12.64
CA GLN A 297 -16.48 12.22 -12.29
C GLN A 297 -16.34 12.71 -10.83
N GLU A 298 -17.28 13.53 -10.35
CA GLU A 298 -17.34 13.94 -8.93
C GLU A 298 -17.62 12.75 -8.01
N ILE A 299 -18.57 11.88 -8.34
CA ILE A 299 -18.86 10.65 -7.59
C ILE A 299 -17.66 9.70 -7.64
N GLY A 300 -17.00 9.53 -8.79
CA GLY A 300 -15.78 8.73 -8.90
C GLY A 300 -14.65 9.27 -8.03
N LYS A 301 -14.44 10.59 -8.03
CA LYS A 301 -13.48 11.25 -7.13
C LYS A 301 -13.86 11.13 -5.67
N GLU A 302 -15.14 11.26 -5.32
CA GLU A 302 -15.62 11.09 -3.94
C GLU A 302 -15.47 9.64 -3.47
N ILE A 303 -15.75 8.65 -4.32
CA ILE A 303 -15.52 7.24 -4.03
C ILE A 303 -14.03 6.98 -3.85
N ASP A 304 -13.17 7.42 -4.78
CA ASP A 304 -11.72 7.29 -4.68
C ASP A 304 -11.17 8.00 -3.42
N THR A 305 -11.74 9.15 -3.07
CA THR A 305 -11.36 9.91 -1.86
C THR A 305 -11.85 9.21 -0.60
N GLN A 306 -13.07 8.66 -0.59
CA GLN A 306 -13.61 7.89 0.53
C GLN A 306 -12.87 6.55 0.71
N GLU A 307 -12.50 5.88 -0.38
CA GLU A 307 -11.66 4.69 -0.36
C GLU A 307 -10.25 5.02 0.11
N ALA A 308 -9.66 6.15 -0.32
CA ALA A 308 -8.38 6.63 0.20
C ALA A 308 -8.45 7.01 1.70
N ILE A 309 -9.54 7.63 2.15
CA ILE A 309 -9.78 7.95 3.57
C ILE A 309 -9.95 6.66 4.38
N LYS A 310 -10.76 5.70 3.91
CA LYS A 310 -10.91 4.38 4.56
C LYS A 310 -9.59 3.63 4.60
N MET A 311 -8.80 3.66 3.53
CA MET A 311 -7.49 3.03 3.47
C MET A 311 -6.49 3.70 4.43
N ASN A 312 -6.52 5.03 4.56
CA ASN A 312 -5.74 5.75 5.56
C ASN A 312 -6.20 5.45 6.99
N GLN A 313 -7.50 5.31 7.23
CA GLN A 313 -8.03 4.87 8.52
C GLN A 313 -7.62 3.43 8.83
N ILE A 314 -7.61 2.51 7.86
CA ILE A 314 -7.11 1.14 8.02
C ILE A 314 -5.61 1.16 8.36
N LYS A 315 -4.81 1.98 7.69
CA LYS A 315 -3.38 2.17 8.00
C LYS A 315 -3.17 2.72 9.41
N GLN A 316 -3.94 3.73 9.82
CA GLN A 316 -3.91 4.31 11.16
C GLN A 316 -4.35 3.30 12.23
N ASN A 317 -5.42 2.55 11.98
CA ASN A 317 -5.91 1.48 12.85
C ASN A 317 -4.90 0.33 12.96
N THR A 318 -4.16 0.03 11.90
CA THR A 318 -3.06 -0.96 11.92
C THR A 318 -1.89 -0.45 12.78
N ALA A 319 -1.55 0.83 12.69
CA ALA A 319 -0.53 1.44 13.56
C ALA A 319 -0.97 1.44 15.04
N SER A 320 -2.22 1.79 15.33
CA SER A 320 -2.79 1.71 16.68
C SER A 320 -2.93 0.27 17.18
N TYR A 321 -3.23 -0.69 16.32
CA TYR A 321 -3.24 -2.12 16.64
C TYR A 321 -1.86 -2.58 17.07
N LEU A 322 -0.81 -2.28 16.29
CA LEU A 322 0.58 -2.62 16.63
C LEU A 322 1.03 -1.99 17.96
N LEU A 323 0.58 -0.78 18.28
CA LEU A 323 0.87 -0.09 19.55
C LEU A 323 0.18 -0.72 20.76
N ASN A 324 -0.95 -1.41 20.56
CA ASN A 324 -1.74 -2.05 21.62
C ASN A 324 -1.40 -3.54 21.80
N LEU A 325 -0.57 -4.10 20.93
CA LEU A 325 -0.09 -5.47 21.03
C LEU A 325 1.08 -5.57 22.03
N SER A 326 1.23 -6.74 22.66
CA SER A 326 2.48 -7.03 23.38
C SER A 326 3.67 -6.97 22.40
N PRO A 327 4.87 -6.56 22.84
CA PRO A 327 6.01 -6.38 21.93
C PRO A 327 6.35 -7.63 21.09
N ASP A 328 6.16 -8.82 21.67
CA ASP A 328 6.32 -10.10 20.99
C ASP A 328 5.29 -10.28 19.85
N LEU A 329 4.01 -9.96 20.10
CA LEU A 329 2.97 -10.03 19.08
C LEU A 329 3.11 -8.92 18.03
N ALA A 330 3.56 -7.72 18.41
CA ALA A 330 3.82 -6.61 17.49
C ALA A 330 4.95 -6.93 16.50
N THR A 331 5.96 -7.70 16.92
CA THR A 331 7.04 -8.20 16.06
C THR A 331 6.52 -9.19 15.03
N ILE A 332 5.68 -10.14 15.48
CA ILE A 332 5.04 -11.14 14.60
C ILE A 332 4.13 -10.43 13.60
N ALA A 333 3.30 -9.49 14.08
CA ALA A 333 2.44 -8.68 13.25
C ALA A 333 3.22 -7.86 12.21
N SER A 334 4.33 -7.23 12.60
CA SER A 334 5.19 -6.48 11.67
C SER A 334 5.82 -7.38 10.59
N SER A 335 6.27 -8.57 10.98
CA SER A 335 6.80 -9.56 10.03
C SER A 335 5.72 -10.07 9.07
N ASN A 336 4.52 -10.32 9.59
CA ASN A 336 3.36 -10.72 8.79
C ASN A 336 2.95 -9.63 7.81
N ILE A 337 2.91 -8.36 8.24
CA ILE A 337 2.61 -7.20 7.38
C ILE A 337 3.62 -7.13 6.24
N LYS A 338 4.92 -7.25 6.55
CA LYS A 338 5.97 -7.25 5.52
C LYS A 338 5.79 -8.41 4.52
N ARG A 339 5.60 -9.63 5.02
CA ARG A 339 5.48 -10.83 4.15
C ARG A 339 4.20 -10.80 3.32
N PHE A 340 3.12 -10.26 3.87
CA PHE A 340 1.88 -10.04 3.14
C PHE A 340 2.09 -9.01 2.02
N HIS A 341 2.75 -7.88 2.32
CA HIS A 341 3.11 -6.87 1.33
C HIS A 341 4.00 -7.45 0.21
N ASP A 342 5.02 -8.23 0.55
CA ASP A 342 5.90 -8.86 -0.45
C ASP A 342 5.12 -9.81 -1.38
N LEU A 343 4.05 -10.43 -0.87
CA LEU A 343 3.19 -11.31 -1.66
C LEU A 343 2.21 -10.53 -2.55
N THR A 344 1.76 -9.36 -2.14
CA THR A 344 0.73 -8.57 -2.85
C THR A 344 1.29 -7.45 -3.73
N GLN A 345 2.52 -6.96 -3.51
CA GLN A 345 3.09 -5.79 -4.19
C GLN A 345 3.13 -5.89 -5.71
N ALA A 346 3.23 -7.12 -6.25
CA ALA A 346 3.27 -7.37 -7.70
C ALA A 346 1.86 -7.49 -8.32
N MET A 347 0.80 -7.45 -7.53
CA MET A 347 -0.59 -7.54 -7.98
C MET A 347 -1.13 -6.17 -8.42
N PRO A 348 -2.10 -6.12 -9.36
CA PRO A 348 -2.82 -4.90 -9.67
C PRO A 348 -3.42 -4.26 -8.42
N LYS A 349 -3.42 -2.92 -8.34
CA LYS A 349 -3.93 -2.19 -7.18
C LYS A 349 -5.38 -2.56 -6.83
N LYS A 350 -6.22 -2.74 -7.85
CA LYS A 350 -7.60 -3.23 -7.72
C LYS A 350 -7.70 -4.55 -6.92
N ASP A 351 -6.77 -5.49 -7.15
CA ASP A 351 -6.80 -6.78 -6.47
C ASP A 351 -6.28 -6.67 -5.04
N GLN A 352 -5.30 -5.79 -4.80
CA GLN A 352 -4.83 -5.49 -3.44
C GLN A 352 -5.97 -4.92 -2.59
N ASP A 353 -6.73 -3.96 -3.14
CA ASP A 353 -7.86 -3.33 -2.48
C ASP A 353 -9.00 -4.34 -2.24
N ALA A 354 -9.30 -5.18 -3.23
CA ALA A 354 -10.28 -6.25 -3.09
C ALA A 354 -9.92 -7.26 -1.99
N ILE A 355 -8.63 -7.63 -1.87
CA ILE A 355 -8.17 -8.53 -0.81
C ILE A 355 -8.47 -7.95 0.58
N ILE A 356 -8.13 -6.68 0.81
CA ILE A 356 -8.31 -6.03 2.11
C ILE A 356 -9.80 -5.89 2.45
N LEU A 357 -10.60 -5.39 1.51
CA LEU A 357 -12.02 -5.11 1.74
C LEU A 357 -12.83 -6.38 2.01
N VAL A 358 -12.59 -7.44 1.24
CA VAL A 358 -13.27 -8.72 1.44
C VAL A 358 -12.80 -9.41 2.72
N ALA A 359 -11.51 -9.31 3.06
CA ALA A 359 -10.98 -9.84 4.30
C ALA A 359 -11.55 -9.13 5.54
N ASP A 360 -11.73 -7.82 5.50
CA ASP A 360 -12.35 -7.07 6.59
C ASP A 360 -13.84 -7.42 6.74
N ALA A 361 -14.59 -7.52 5.64
CA ALA A 361 -15.97 -8.01 5.68
C ALA A 361 -16.05 -9.43 6.29
N LEU A 362 -15.12 -10.32 5.94
CA LEU A 362 -15.03 -11.65 6.52
C LEU A 362 -14.73 -11.63 8.03
N LYS A 363 -13.91 -10.68 8.53
CA LYS A 363 -13.69 -10.47 9.97
C LYS A 363 -14.96 -10.00 10.68
N PHE A 364 -15.70 -9.06 10.08
CA PHE A 364 -16.96 -8.58 10.64
C PHE A 364 -18.01 -9.69 10.71
N LEU A 365 -18.11 -10.50 9.66
CA LEU A 365 -18.99 -11.68 9.64
C LEU A 365 -18.62 -12.66 10.77
N ARG A 366 -17.33 -13.03 10.91
CA ARG A 366 -16.84 -13.90 11.99
C ARG A 366 -17.05 -13.30 13.39
N GLY A 367 -17.07 -11.98 13.50
CA GLY A 367 -17.36 -11.23 14.72
C GLY A 367 -18.85 -10.94 14.98
N GLY A 368 -19.76 -11.36 14.09
CA GLY A 368 -21.20 -11.11 14.19
C GLY A 368 -21.65 -9.68 13.89
N GLY A 369 -20.81 -8.88 13.22
CA GLY A 369 -21.08 -7.47 12.88
C GLY A 369 -21.89 -7.25 11.60
N ILE A 370 -21.92 -8.24 10.69
CA ILE A 370 -22.71 -8.26 9.46
C ILE A 370 -23.29 -9.67 9.25
N ASP A 371 -24.35 -9.79 8.45
CA ASP A 371 -24.94 -11.10 8.13
C ASP A 371 -24.33 -11.75 6.88
N ASN A 372 -24.69 -13.02 6.62
CA ASN A 372 -24.15 -13.80 5.51
C ASN A 372 -24.44 -13.16 4.15
N LEU A 373 -25.62 -12.55 3.97
CA LEU A 373 -26.03 -11.97 2.69
C LEU A 373 -25.23 -10.70 2.41
N GLU A 374 -25.03 -9.87 3.43
CA GLU A 374 -24.21 -8.66 3.35
C GLU A 374 -22.74 -8.98 3.02
N PHE A 375 -22.17 -10.05 3.59
CA PHE A 375 -20.83 -10.51 3.21
C PHE A 375 -20.76 -11.00 1.76
N GLU A 376 -21.74 -11.80 1.32
CA GLU A 376 -21.78 -12.35 -0.03
C GLU A 376 -21.94 -11.26 -1.10
N GLU A 377 -22.66 -10.18 -0.81
CA GLU A 377 -22.78 -8.99 -1.67
C GLU A 377 -21.45 -8.24 -1.79
N VAL A 378 -20.70 -8.06 -0.69
CA VAL A 378 -19.37 -7.42 -0.72
C VAL A 378 -18.39 -8.24 -1.54
N ALA A 379 -18.38 -9.56 -1.37
CA ALA A 379 -17.53 -10.44 -2.18
C ALA A 379 -17.90 -10.36 -3.68
N GLN A 380 -19.21 -10.37 -3.99
CA GLN A 380 -19.70 -10.26 -5.36
C GLN A 380 -19.32 -8.91 -6.01
N ASP A 381 -19.43 -7.80 -5.29
CA ASP A 381 -19.06 -6.47 -5.78
C ASP A 381 -17.56 -6.36 -6.07
N LYS A 382 -16.71 -6.82 -5.14
CA LYS A 382 -15.24 -6.63 -5.23
C LYS A 382 -14.54 -7.66 -6.09
N LEU A 383 -15.03 -8.90 -6.13
CA LEU A 383 -14.38 -10.00 -6.85
C LEU A 383 -15.14 -10.42 -8.12
N GLY A 384 -16.39 -10.00 -8.28
CA GLY A 384 -17.27 -10.42 -9.38
C GLY A 384 -17.91 -11.81 -9.17
N PHE A 385 -17.70 -12.43 -8.01
CA PHE A 385 -18.30 -13.71 -7.60
C PHE A 385 -18.42 -13.76 -6.06
N SER A 386 -19.40 -14.48 -5.53
CA SER A 386 -19.60 -14.63 -4.09
C SER A 386 -18.67 -15.67 -3.45
N ILE A 387 -18.28 -15.43 -2.20
CA ILE A 387 -17.58 -16.39 -1.33
C ILE A 387 -18.58 -16.92 -0.30
N PRO A 388 -18.66 -18.24 -0.05
CA PRO A 388 -19.52 -18.76 1.02
C PRO A 388 -19.17 -18.17 2.38
N ALA A 389 -20.18 -17.67 3.09
CA ALA A 389 -20.04 -17.12 4.44
C ALA A 389 -19.39 -18.10 5.45
N ASN A 390 -19.60 -19.40 5.29
CA ASN A 390 -19.05 -20.47 6.12
C ASN A 390 -17.82 -21.15 5.49
N TRP A 391 -17.04 -20.41 4.70
CA TRP A 391 -15.81 -20.92 4.10
C TRP A 391 -14.71 -21.16 5.15
N ASN A 392 -14.14 -22.36 5.14
CA ASN A 392 -13.15 -22.81 6.12
C ASN A 392 -11.69 -22.62 5.69
N GLY A 393 -11.44 -21.95 4.56
CA GLY A 393 -10.10 -21.73 4.00
C GLY A 393 -9.64 -22.77 2.98
N GLN A 394 -10.31 -23.92 2.83
CA GLN A 394 -9.94 -24.94 1.84
C GLN A 394 -10.52 -24.63 0.46
N ILE A 395 -9.70 -24.84 -0.58
CA ILE A 395 -10.03 -24.58 -1.99
C ILE A 395 -9.57 -25.77 -2.82
N GLN A 396 -10.38 -26.18 -3.80
CA GLN A 396 -10.05 -27.22 -4.76
C GLN A 396 -10.25 -26.70 -6.18
N VAL A 397 -9.33 -27.09 -7.06
CA VAL A 397 -9.36 -26.80 -8.50
C VAL A 397 -9.52 -28.10 -9.25
N GLN A 398 -10.49 -28.17 -10.15
CA GLN A 398 -10.77 -29.35 -10.97
C GLN A 398 -10.88 -28.99 -12.46
N GLY A 399 -10.24 -29.78 -13.32
CA GLY A 399 -10.45 -29.71 -14.77
C GLY A 399 -11.72 -30.45 -15.18
N ASN A 400 -12.63 -29.77 -15.87
CA ASN A 400 -13.97 -30.26 -16.17
C ASN A 400 -14.27 -30.23 -17.67
N ALA A 401 -15.20 -31.10 -18.08
CA ALA A 401 -15.73 -31.15 -19.43
C ALA A 401 -17.24 -31.41 -19.39
N ILE A 402 -17.95 -30.88 -20.39
CA ILE A 402 -19.39 -31.11 -20.53
C ILE A 402 -19.61 -32.48 -21.17
N HIS A 403 -20.22 -33.40 -20.43
CA HIS A 403 -20.70 -34.68 -20.94
C HIS A 403 -22.17 -34.55 -21.32
N THR A 404 -22.56 -35.12 -22.45
CA THR A 404 -23.97 -35.27 -22.82
C THR A 404 -24.31 -36.74 -22.74
N ASP A 405 -25.29 -37.09 -21.90
CA ASP A 405 -25.72 -38.47 -21.74
C ASP A 405 -26.56 -38.96 -22.94
N GLU A 406 -26.93 -40.24 -22.90
CA GLU A 406 -27.74 -40.90 -23.94
C GLU A 406 -29.15 -40.32 -24.14
N ASN A 407 -29.63 -39.51 -23.19
CA ASN A 407 -30.91 -38.80 -23.25
C ASN A 407 -30.77 -37.33 -23.69
N GLY A 408 -29.54 -36.87 -23.99
CA GLY A 408 -29.27 -35.49 -24.40
C GLY A 408 -29.07 -34.50 -23.24
N VAL A 409 -28.99 -34.96 -21.99
CA VAL A 409 -28.80 -34.10 -20.82
C VAL A 409 -27.31 -33.79 -20.66
N LYS A 410 -26.98 -32.50 -20.54
CA LYS A 410 -25.61 -32.02 -20.33
C LYS A 410 -25.29 -31.96 -18.84
N SER A 411 -24.22 -32.61 -18.43
CA SER A 411 -23.69 -32.56 -17.06
C SER A 411 -22.21 -32.20 -17.05
N VAL A 412 -21.79 -31.42 -16.06
CA VAL A 412 -20.36 -31.15 -15.81
C VAL A 412 -19.75 -32.37 -15.12
N VAL A 413 -18.71 -32.94 -15.71
CA VAL A 413 -17.95 -34.05 -15.13
C VAL A 413 -16.46 -33.77 -15.20
N SER A 414 -15.69 -34.48 -14.37
CA SER A 414 -14.23 -34.36 -14.43
C SER A 414 -13.72 -34.78 -15.80
N ALA A 415 -12.87 -33.94 -16.41
CA ALA A 415 -12.25 -34.28 -17.70
C ALA A 415 -11.39 -35.56 -17.59
N HIS A 416 -10.82 -35.80 -16.41
CA HIS A 416 -10.05 -37.00 -16.10
C HIS A 416 -10.89 -38.29 -16.17
N SER A 417 -12.12 -38.28 -15.66
CA SER A 417 -12.99 -39.47 -15.70
C SER A 417 -13.47 -39.80 -17.11
N LEU A 418 -13.46 -38.81 -18.02
CA LEU A 418 -13.71 -38.99 -19.45
C LEU A 418 -12.45 -39.26 -20.27
N ASN A 419 -11.27 -39.24 -19.64
CA ASN A 419 -9.96 -39.32 -20.30
C ASN A 419 -9.81 -38.29 -21.45
N ARG A 420 -10.24 -37.05 -21.20
CA ARG A 420 -10.18 -35.92 -22.15
C ARG A 420 -9.45 -34.73 -21.52
N GLU A 421 -9.00 -33.82 -22.38
CA GLU A 421 -8.49 -32.52 -21.94
C GLU A 421 -9.62 -31.68 -21.30
N PRO A 422 -9.32 -30.91 -20.24
CA PRO A 422 -10.29 -29.99 -19.62
C PRO A 422 -10.77 -28.93 -20.61
N GLN A 423 -12.09 -28.69 -20.63
CA GLN A 423 -12.70 -27.58 -21.37
C GLN A 423 -12.66 -26.28 -20.56
N PHE A 424 -12.72 -26.39 -19.23
CA PHE A 424 -12.63 -25.30 -18.28
C PHE A 424 -12.19 -25.83 -16.92
N TRP A 425 -11.83 -24.93 -16.01
CA TRP A 425 -11.33 -25.24 -14.67
C TRP A 425 -12.29 -24.68 -13.63
N GLY A 426 -12.92 -25.56 -12.86
CA GLY A 426 -13.82 -25.19 -11.77
C GLY A 426 -13.06 -24.97 -10.48
N VAL A 427 -13.38 -23.87 -9.78
CA VAL A 427 -12.91 -23.61 -8.42
C VAL A 427 -14.05 -23.84 -7.44
N THR A 428 -13.78 -24.67 -6.43
CA THR A 428 -14.72 -25.00 -5.36
C THR A 428 -14.14 -24.69 -4.00
N MET A 429 -14.96 -24.17 -3.08
CA MET A 429 -14.57 -23.80 -1.72
C MET A 429 -15.23 -24.73 -0.70
N GLN A 430 -14.50 -25.18 0.30
CA GLN A 430 -15.06 -26.05 1.34
C GLN A 430 -15.72 -25.23 2.44
N ARG A 431 -16.93 -25.62 2.81
CA ARG A 431 -17.69 -25.06 3.90
C ARG A 431 -17.36 -25.78 5.22
N ASP A 432 -17.73 -25.19 6.35
CA ASP A 432 -17.52 -25.77 7.69
C ASP A 432 -18.16 -27.16 7.89
N ASP A 433 -19.22 -27.46 7.14
CA ASP A 433 -19.88 -28.78 7.11
C ASP A 433 -19.15 -29.82 6.23
N GLN A 434 -17.93 -29.49 5.78
CA GLN A 434 -17.09 -30.28 4.88
C GLN A 434 -17.60 -30.43 3.44
N THR A 435 -18.70 -29.77 3.08
CA THR A 435 -19.21 -29.77 1.69
C THR A 435 -18.44 -28.78 0.83
N PHE A 436 -18.31 -29.07 -0.47
CA PHE A 436 -17.68 -28.17 -1.44
C PHE A 436 -18.75 -27.42 -2.24
N GLN A 437 -18.62 -26.10 -2.32
CA GLN A 437 -19.46 -25.24 -3.15
C GLN A 437 -18.68 -24.76 -4.37
N TRP A 438 -19.32 -24.82 -5.53
CA TRP A 438 -18.81 -24.22 -6.76
C TRP A 438 -18.88 -22.70 -6.71
N VAL A 439 -17.77 -22.02 -7.01
CA VAL A 439 -17.70 -20.55 -6.91
C VAL A 439 -17.36 -19.87 -8.23
N LYS A 440 -16.47 -20.43 -9.06
CA LYS A 440 -16.09 -19.79 -10.32
C LYS A 440 -15.55 -20.79 -11.35
N ASP A 441 -15.90 -20.53 -12.61
CA ASP A 441 -15.29 -21.17 -13.78
C ASP A 441 -14.14 -20.32 -14.30
N CYS A 442 -13.04 -20.96 -14.64
CA CYS A 442 -11.86 -20.36 -15.26
C CYS A 442 -11.60 -21.00 -16.61
N GLU A 443 -11.19 -20.19 -17.58
CA GLU A 443 -10.90 -20.64 -18.95
C GLU A 443 -9.59 -21.42 -19.01
N SER A 444 -8.68 -21.17 -18.07
CA SER A 444 -7.37 -21.83 -18.00
C SER A 444 -6.99 -22.29 -16.60
N LYS A 445 -6.08 -23.28 -16.55
CA LYS A 445 -5.49 -23.75 -15.28
C LYS A 445 -4.75 -22.63 -14.55
N GLN A 446 -4.09 -21.76 -15.29
CA GLN A 446 -3.31 -20.65 -14.75
C GLN A 446 -4.24 -19.63 -14.08
N GLU A 447 -5.34 -19.27 -14.73
CA GLU A 447 -6.35 -18.39 -14.17
C GLU A 447 -6.96 -18.97 -12.87
N ALA A 448 -7.27 -20.26 -12.85
CA ALA A 448 -7.75 -20.95 -11.64
C ALA A 448 -6.70 -20.91 -10.52
N GLN A 449 -5.42 -21.09 -10.85
CA GLN A 449 -4.32 -20.99 -9.88
C GLN A 449 -4.14 -19.58 -9.33
N ASP A 450 -4.21 -18.55 -10.18
CA ASP A 450 -4.07 -17.17 -9.74
C ASP A 450 -5.25 -16.74 -8.86
N LEU A 451 -6.46 -17.23 -9.18
CA LEU A 451 -7.63 -17.09 -8.32
C LEU A 451 -7.42 -17.75 -6.95
N THR A 452 -6.86 -18.97 -6.88
CA THR A 452 -6.57 -19.61 -5.59
C THR A 452 -5.55 -18.84 -4.75
N LYS A 453 -4.58 -18.16 -5.37
CA LYS A 453 -3.60 -17.31 -4.66
C LYS A 453 -4.29 -16.09 -4.05
N LEU A 454 -5.17 -15.44 -4.82
CA LEU A 454 -5.93 -14.29 -4.35
C LEU A 454 -6.82 -14.67 -3.16
N LEU A 455 -7.56 -15.78 -3.27
CA LEU A 455 -8.42 -16.27 -2.19
C LEU A 455 -7.62 -16.65 -0.95
N ALA A 456 -6.47 -17.32 -1.09
CA ALA A 456 -5.60 -17.63 0.05
C ALA A 456 -5.10 -16.36 0.77
N LEU A 457 -4.82 -15.28 0.03
CA LEU A 457 -4.44 -13.99 0.63
C LEU A 457 -5.60 -13.32 1.38
N ILE A 458 -6.85 -13.47 0.90
CA ILE A 458 -8.06 -13.02 1.61
C ILE A 458 -8.20 -13.76 2.95
N ASP A 459 -8.08 -15.09 2.96
CA ASP A 459 -8.20 -15.87 4.19
C ASP A 459 -7.13 -15.48 5.22
N VAL A 460 -5.90 -15.25 4.76
CA VAL A 460 -4.80 -14.77 5.61
C VAL A 460 -5.05 -13.38 6.15
N ALA A 461 -5.51 -12.45 5.31
CA ALA A 461 -5.80 -11.09 5.75
C ALA A 461 -6.97 -11.07 6.76
N ALA A 462 -7.91 -12.02 6.66
CA ALA A 462 -9.05 -12.19 7.55
C ALA A 462 -8.74 -12.94 8.85
N GLU A 463 -7.56 -13.56 8.96
CA GLU A 463 -7.11 -14.25 10.16
C GLU A 463 -6.93 -13.26 11.32
N GLN A 464 -7.29 -13.65 12.54
CA GLN A 464 -7.16 -12.78 13.72
C GLN A 464 -5.90 -13.12 14.53
N SER A 465 -5.48 -14.38 14.51
CA SER A 465 -4.27 -14.80 15.22
C SER A 465 -3.03 -14.47 14.40
N GLU A 466 -2.17 -13.60 14.94
CA GLU A 466 -0.88 -13.26 14.30
C GLU A 466 0.02 -14.49 14.12
N HIS A 467 -0.08 -15.49 14.99
CA HIS A 467 0.65 -16.75 14.83
C HIS A 467 0.10 -17.59 13.68
N GLU A 468 -1.22 -17.65 13.51
CA GLU A 468 -1.84 -18.38 12.40
C GLU A 468 -1.60 -17.67 11.06
N LYS A 469 -1.63 -16.33 11.04
CA LYS A 469 -1.20 -15.53 9.89
C LYS A 469 0.20 -15.90 9.43
N THR A 470 1.16 -16.01 10.36
CA THR A 470 2.54 -16.39 10.03
C THR A 470 2.59 -17.74 9.34
N ILE A 471 1.84 -18.73 9.84
CA ILE A 471 1.81 -20.09 9.27
C ILE A 471 1.22 -20.05 7.86
N LYS A 472 0.05 -19.42 7.70
CA LYS A 472 -0.63 -19.34 6.40
C LYS A 472 0.20 -18.54 5.38
N LEU A 473 0.81 -17.42 5.77
CA LEU A 473 1.72 -16.63 4.91
C LEU A 473 2.94 -17.45 4.46
N ALA A 474 3.55 -18.21 5.37
CA ALA A 474 4.67 -19.08 5.04
C ALA A 474 4.27 -20.18 4.05
N GLN A 475 3.08 -20.76 4.20
CA GLN A 475 2.54 -21.76 3.26
C GLN A 475 2.25 -21.16 1.88
N ILE A 476 1.65 -19.97 1.82
CA ILE A 476 1.42 -19.26 0.55
C ILE A 476 2.75 -18.96 -0.15
N HIS A 477 3.75 -18.47 0.60
CA HIS A 477 5.08 -18.19 0.09
C HIS A 477 5.78 -19.48 -0.40
N GLU A 478 5.74 -20.57 0.37
CA GLU A 478 6.33 -21.86 -0.05
C GLU A 478 5.66 -22.39 -1.32
N ASN A 479 4.33 -22.35 -1.41
CA ASN A 479 3.60 -22.77 -2.60
C ASN A 479 3.92 -21.89 -3.83
N ARG A 480 4.16 -20.59 -3.63
CA ARG A 480 4.59 -19.68 -4.70
C ARG A 480 5.98 -20.04 -5.20
N VAL A 481 6.93 -20.27 -4.30
CA VAL A 481 8.31 -20.66 -4.63
C VAL A 481 8.33 -22.03 -5.31
N ARG A 482 7.52 -22.99 -4.85
CA ARG A 482 7.46 -24.36 -5.40
C ARG A 482 6.85 -24.41 -6.80
N ASN A 483 5.91 -23.53 -7.10
CA ASN A 483 5.21 -23.50 -8.40
C ASN A 483 5.87 -22.54 -9.41
N ASP A 484 6.97 -21.88 -9.04
CA ASP A 484 7.77 -21.07 -9.95
C ASP A 484 8.61 -21.98 -10.87
N PRO A 485 8.45 -21.91 -12.21
CA PRO A 485 9.19 -22.75 -13.15
C PRO A 485 10.71 -22.51 -13.14
N ILE A 486 11.20 -21.46 -12.48
CA ILE A 486 12.62 -21.08 -12.39
C ILE A 486 13.23 -21.49 -11.02
N SER A 487 12.43 -21.93 -10.06
CA SER A 487 12.89 -22.25 -8.71
C SER A 487 13.80 -23.48 -8.65
N THR A 488 14.91 -23.35 -7.92
CA THR A 488 15.87 -24.46 -7.69
C THR A 488 15.53 -25.25 -6.41
N ASP A 489 16.01 -26.49 -6.29
CA ASP A 489 15.90 -27.28 -5.04
C ASP A 489 16.48 -26.53 -3.82
N VAL A 490 17.46 -25.65 -4.05
CA VAL A 490 18.04 -24.75 -3.04
C VAL A 490 17.05 -23.67 -2.62
N SER A 491 16.32 -23.06 -3.56
CA SER A 491 15.26 -22.07 -3.30
C SER A 491 14.09 -22.67 -2.50
N ILE A 492 13.69 -23.91 -2.81
CA ILE A 492 12.64 -24.65 -2.09
C ILE A 492 13.12 -25.03 -0.68
N SER A 493 14.40 -25.40 -0.52
CA SER A 493 14.98 -25.67 0.79
C SER A 493 15.17 -24.40 1.63
N GLY A 494 15.52 -23.27 0.99
CA GLY A 494 15.67 -21.94 1.59
C GLY A 494 14.38 -21.44 2.22
N ALA A 495 13.26 -21.55 1.48
CA ALA A 495 11.91 -21.23 1.96
C ALA A 495 11.47 -22.12 3.15
N LYS A 496 11.96 -23.36 3.24
CA LYS A 496 11.75 -24.25 4.41
C LYS A 496 12.62 -23.87 5.61
N THR A 497 13.81 -23.32 5.40
CA THR A 497 14.68 -22.82 6.49
C THR A 497 14.20 -21.50 7.07
N GLU A 498 13.60 -20.62 6.27
CA GLU A 498 12.99 -19.36 6.74
C GLU A 498 11.83 -19.55 7.72
N GLN A 499 11.18 -20.73 7.74
CA GLN A 499 10.18 -21.09 8.76
C GLN A 499 10.75 -21.12 10.19
N ASN A 500 12.07 -21.22 10.38
CA ASN A 500 12.68 -21.48 11.70
C ASN A 500 13.42 -20.29 12.32
N ASP A 501 13.75 -19.24 11.58
CA ASP A 501 14.67 -18.18 12.06
C ASP A 501 14.02 -16.79 12.20
N GLY A 502 12.81 -16.58 11.68
CA GLY A 502 12.16 -15.26 11.58
C GLY A 502 10.98 -14.99 12.54
N SER A 503 10.45 -15.97 13.27
CA SER A 503 9.35 -15.75 14.23
C SER A 503 9.89 -15.32 15.59
N ALA A 504 9.31 -14.28 16.21
CA ALA A 504 9.54 -13.96 17.61
C ALA A 504 9.36 -15.23 18.45
N ARG A 505 10.39 -15.65 19.20
CA ARG A 505 10.35 -16.91 19.95
C ARG A 505 9.50 -16.69 21.19
N GLN A 506 8.47 -17.51 21.38
CA GLN A 506 7.71 -17.53 22.63
C GLN A 506 8.51 -18.29 23.69
N TYR A 507 9.29 -17.56 24.49
CA TYR A 507 10.11 -18.16 25.53
C TYR A 507 9.26 -18.71 26.68
N LEU A 508 9.70 -19.84 27.23
CA LEU A 508 9.03 -20.62 28.26
C LEU A 508 9.88 -20.63 29.53
N ILE A 509 9.22 -20.48 30.67
CA ILE A 509 9.80 -20.64 32.00
C ILE A 509 9.72 -22.13 32.34
N VAL A 510 10.67 -22.93 31.85
CA VAL A 510 10.71 -24.38 32.10
C VAL A 510 11.76 -24.67 33.17
N PRO A 511 11.35 -25.04 34.40
CA PRO A 511 12.27 -25.50 35.43
C PRO A 511 13.04 -26.74 34.95
N TYR A 512 14.26 -26.94 35.44
CA TYR A 512 15.10 -28.04 34.96
C TYR A 512 14.44 -29.43 35.10
N ARG A 513 13.63 -29.62 36.16
CA ARG A 513 12.85 -30.85 36.41
C ARG A 513 11.78 -31.15 35.35
N ASP A 514 11.28 -30.12 34.67
CA ASP A 514 10.17 -30.22 33.72
C ASP A 514 10.63 -30.29 32.26
N LYS A 515 11.95 -30.23 32.01
CA LYS A 515 12.54 -30.13 30.67
C LYS A 515 12.05 -31.22 29.69
N ASP A 516 11.87 -32.44 30.18
CA ASP A 516 11.51 -33.58 29.33
C ASP A 516 10.00 -33.59 29.02
N LEU A 517 9.17 -33.09 29.94
CA LEU A 517 7.75 -32.86 29.72
C LEU A 517 7.53 -31.71 28.73
N ALA A 518 8.24 -30.60 28.90
CA ALA A 518 8.17 -29.46 27.98
C ALA A 518 8.65 -29.84 26.57
N LYS A 519 9.74 -30.61 26.45
CA LYS A 519 10.21 -31.17 25.16
C LYS A 519 9.17 -32.04 24.48
N THR A 520 8.48 -32.89 25.25
CA THR A 520 7.43 -33.78 24.73
C THR A 520 6.24 -32.98 24.22
N ALA A 521 5.92 -31.85 24.87
CA ALA A 521 4.92 -30.89 24.42
C ALA A 521 5.41 -29.96 23.28
N GLY A 522 6.63 -30.16 22.79
CA GLY A 522 7.18 -29.45 21.62
C GLY A 522 8.04 -28.24 21.93
N ALA A 523 8.47 -28.02 23.18
CA ALA A 523 9.45 -27.01 23.53
C ALA A 523 10.85 -27.32 22.94
N ARG A 524 11.57 -26.27 22.54
CA ARG A 524 12.91 -26.30 21.97
C ARG A 524 13.86 -25.43 22.80
N TRP A 525 15.16 -25.69 22.68
CA TRP A 525 16.19 -24.98 23.44
C TRP A 525 16.95 -24.00 22.53
N ASP A 526 17.01 -22.74 22.93
CA ASP A 526 17.82 -21.71 22.28
C ASP A 526 19.22 -21.67 22.90
N ASN A 527 20.24 -22.05 22.14
CA ASN A 527 21.63 -22.04 22.61
C ASN A 527 22.20 -20.64 22.82
N LYS A 528 21.75 -19.62 22.07
CA LYS A 528 22.23 -18.24 22.20
C LYS A 528 21.58 -17.56 23.41
N ALA A 529 20.26 -17.66 23.53
CA ALA A 529 19.52 -17.08 24.66
C ALA A 529 19.62 -17.93 25.94
N ARG A 530 20.07 -19.20 25.82
CA ARG A 530 20.09 -20.21 26.88
C ARG A 530 18.73 -20.40 27.53
N ALA A 531 17.66 -20.34 26.74
CA ALA A 531 16.27 -20.36 27.21
C ALA A 531 15.43 -21.39 26.42
N TRP A 532 14.36 -21.90 27.04
CA TRP A 532 13.37 -22.73 26.36
C TRP A 532 12.39 -21.86 25.59
N TYR A 533 11.92 -22.31 24.42
CA TYR A 533 10.89 -21.64 23.65
C TYR A 533 9.91 -22.65 23.03
N ALA A 534 8.69 -22.23 22.71
CA ALA A 534 7.71 -23.06 22.02
C ALA A 534 8.17 -23.30 20.57
N GLY A 535 8.34 -24.56 20.18
CA GLY A 535 8.71 -24.91 18.80
C GLY A 535 7.54 -24.77 17.81
N PRO A 536 7.80 -24.81 16.48
CA PRO A 536 6.78 -24.58 15.45
C PRO A 536 5.61 -25.58 15.41
N LYS A 537 5.76 -26.74 16.06
CA LYS A 537 4.73 -27.79 16.17
C LYS A 537 4.34 -28.04 17.63
N ALA A 538 4.57 -27.06 18.49
CA ALA A 538 4.35 -27.21 19.92
C ALA A 538 2.85 -27.24 20.25
N ASP A 539 2.49 -28.10 21.20
CA ASP A 539 1.15 -28.17 21.75
C ASP A 539 1.00 -27.08 22.82
N ILE A 540 0.50 -25.92 22.39
CA ILE A 540 0.41 -24.73 23.24
C ILE A 540 -0.48 -24.98 24.48
N GLN A 541 -1.54 -25.79 24.36
CA GLN A 541 -2.38 -26.14 25.51
C GLN A 541 -1.59 -26.89 26.58
N ARG A 542 -0.72 -27.83 26.18
CA ARG A 542 0.15 -28.54 27.13
C ARG A 542 1.26 -27.67 27.70
N LEU A 543 1.68 -26.64 26.97
CA LEU A 543 2.73 -25.70 27.39
C LEU A 543 2.22 -24.53 28.24
N GLN A 544 0.89 -24.32 28.36
CA GLN A 544 0.30 -23.18 29.06
C GLN A 544 0.92 -22.91 30.45
N ARG A 545 1.25 -23.96 31.21
CA ARG A 545 1.81 -23.84 32.57
C ARG A 545 3.21 -23.20 32.65
N TRP A 546 3.97 -23.21 31.55
CA TRP A 546 5.33 -22.65 31.48
C TRP A 546 5.35 -21.32 30.70
N LEU A 547 4.18 -20.78 30.32
CA LEU A 547 4.09 -19.45 29.75
C LEU A 547 4.35 -18.38 30.82
N PRO A 548 5.08 -17.30 30.50
CA PRO A 548 5.40 -16.25 31.45
C PRO A 548 4.17 -15.67 32.19
N GLU A 549 3.03 -15.52 31.52
CA GLU A 549 1.78 -15.05 32.14
C GLU A 549 1.15 -16.00 33.17
N ASN A 550 1.51 -17.30 33.15
CA ASN A 550 0.84 -18.34 33.94
C ASN A 550 1.69 -18.88 35.10
N VAL A 551 2.92 -18.38 35.26
CA VAL A 551 3.77 -18.74 36.40
C VAL A 551 3.43 -17.81 37.57
N ALA A 552 2.81 -18.37 38.61
CA ALA A 552 2.46 -17.61 39.81
C ALA A 552 3.71 -17.12 40.55
N ASN A 553 3.79 -15.81 40.79
CA ASN A 553 4.82 -15.18 41.61
C ASN A 553 4.60 -15.56 43.08
N GLN A 554 5.30 -16.59 43.56
CA GLN A 554 5.45 -16.86 44.99
C GLN A 554 6.88 -16.58 45.41
N GLN A 555 7.09 -15.41 46.01
CA GLN A 555 8.25 -15.18 46.86
C GLN A 555 7.98 -15.87 48.21
N GLU A 556 8.62 -17.00 48.46
CA GLU A 556 8.72 -17.50 49.83
C GLU A 556 9.60 -16.55 50.66
N PRO A 557 9.26 -16.33 51.94
CA PRO A 557 10.03 -15.44 52.81
C PRO A 557 11.48 -15.91 52.88
N ALA A 558 12.41 -14.95 52.91
CA ALA A 558 13.84 -15.24 53.04
C ALA A 558 14.08 -16.19 54.22
N ILE A 559 14.79 -17.29 53.97
CA ILE A 559 15.20 -18.23 55.02
C ILE A 559 16.03 -17.43 56.03
N ASP A 560 15.62 -17.47 57.29
CA ASP A 560 16.33 -16.83 58.39
C ASP A 560 17.81 -17.25 58.36
N PRO A 561 18.78 -16.31 58.38
CA PRO A 561 20.21 -16.61 58.28
C PRO A 561 20.72 -17.66 59.29
N VAL A 562 20.08 -17.79 60.47
CA VAL A 562 20.40 -18.83 61.45
C VAL A 562 20.01 -20.21 60.92
N SER A 563 18.84 -20.32 60.29
CA SER A 563 18.34 -21.55 59.67
C SER A 563 19.15 -21.94 58.43
N GLU A 564 19.51 -20.98 57.57
CA GLU A 564 20.36 -21.22 56.39
C GLU A 564 21.75 -21.76 56.80
N PHE A 565 22.33 -21.19 57.86
CA PHE A 565 23.61 -21.66 58.38
C PHE A 565 23.51 -23.01 59.11
N ALA A 566 22.39 -23.27 59.79
CA ALA A 566 22.11 -24.56 60.41
C ALA A 566 22.06 -25.69 59.38
N ASP A 567 21.40 -25.47 58.24
CA ASP A 567 21.34 -26.44 57.15
C ASP A 567 22.69 -26.70 56.50
N LEU A 568 23.51 -25.65 56.35
CA LEU A 568 24.90 -25.82 55.91
C LEU A 568 25.69 -26.69 56.89
N LEU A 569 25.57 -26.47 58.19
CA LEU A 569 26.24 -27.30 59.20
C LEU A 569 25.76 -28.76 59.13
N ARG A 570 24.44 -29.01 59.02
CA ARG A 570 23.89 -30.36 58.86
C ARG A 570 24.40 -31.04 57.59
N ALA A 571 24.41 -30.33 56.47
CA ALA A 571 24.91 -30.85 55.19
C ALA A 571 26.41 -31.20 55.23
N GLN A 572 27.18 -30.53 56.09
CA GLN A 572 28.60 -30.84 56.33
C GLN A 572 28.82 -31.89 57.44
N GLY A 573 27.77 -32.62 57.81
CA GLY A 573 27.81 -33.73 58.76
C GLY A 573 27.87 -33.28 60.22
N CYS A 574 27.47 -32.04 60.55
CA CYS A 574 27.31 -31.62 61.94
C CYS A 574 25.98 -32.07 62.53
N ARG A 575 26.01 -32.52 63.79
CA ARG A 575 24.78 -32.65 64.59
C ARG A 575 24.44 -31.29 65.18
N VAL A 576 23.45 -30.65 64.57
CA VAL A 576 22.90 -29.36 65.01
C VAL A 576 21.78 -29.63 66.03
N ASP A 577 22.17 -29.81 67.29
CA ASP A 577 21.30 -29.97 68.46
C ASP A 577 21.59 -28.89 69.54
N GLY A 578 20.64 -28.65 70.46
CA GLY A 578 20.76 -27.59 71.48
C GLY A 578 20.66 -26.16 70.91
N ASN A 579 21.38 -25.19 71.50
CA ASN A 579 21.38 -23.77 71.08
C ASN A 579 22.25 -23.46 69.84
N HIS A 580 22.58 -24.46 69.01
CA HIS A 580 23.39 -24.26 67.80
C HIS A 580 22.49 -24.07 66.55
N PRO A 581 22.87 -23.21 65.58
CA PRO A 581 24.07 -22.37 65.56
C PRO A 581 23.90 -21.05 66.34
N VAL A 582 24.86 -20.77 67.22
CA VAL A 582 25.03 -19.47 67.89
C VAL A 582 25.74 -18.47 66.96
N MET A 583 25.13 -17.31 66.72
CA MET A 583 25.59 -16.30 65.76
C MET A 583 26.15 -15.05 66.47
N ASP A 584 27.11 -15.24 67.38
CA ASP A 584 27.65 -14.22 68.28
C ASP A 584 29.08 -13.77 67.91
N SER A 585 29.53 -14.06 66.69
CA SER A 585 30.89 -13.79 66.21
C SER A 585 32.01 -14.54 66.95
N SER A 586 31.68 -15.47 67.86
CA SER A 586 32.65 -16.27 68.61
C SER A 586 32.82 -17.67 68.00
N LYS A 587 33.94 -18.34 68.34
CA LYS A 587 34.20 -19.72 67.92
C LYS A 587 33.39 -20.71 68.76
N HIS A 588 32.57 -21.51 68.09
CA HIS A 588 31.75 -22.55 68.72
C HIS A 588 32.19 -23.95 68.27
N ARG A 589 32.25 -24.90 69.20
CA ARG A 589 32.53 -26.32 68.93
C ARG A 589 31.23 -27.09 68.74
N ILE A 590 31.15 -27.87 67.67
CA ILE A 590 29.97 -28.68 67.31
C ILE A 590 30.38 -30.13 67.06
N LYS A 591 29.46 -31.07 67.37
CA LYS A 591 29.67 -32.48 67.08
C LYS A 591 29.51 -32.73 65.59
N VAL A 592 30.36 -33.58 65.04
CA VAL A 592 30.24 -34.09 63.66
C VAL A 592 29.96 -35.60 63.68
N GLU A 593 29.38 -36.11 62.61
CA GLU A 593 29.17 -37.55 62.43
C GLU A 593 30.48 -38.33 62.62
N GLY A 594 30.41 -39.38 63.44
CA GLY A 594 31.58 -40.17 63.86
C GLY A 594 32.26 -39.72 65.16
N ASP A 595 31.82 -38.64 65.81
CA ASP A 595 32.32 -38.23 67.14
C ASP A 595 31.87 -39.19 68.26
N LYS A 596 32.78 -39.53 69.18
CA LYS A 596 32.48 -40.30 70.40
C LYS A 596 31.73 -39.46 71.43
N SER A 597 31.14 -40.09 72.44
CA SER A 597 30.45 -39.38 73.53
C SER A 597 31.42 -38.40 74.23
N GLY A 598 31.11 -37.09 74.14
CA GLY A 598 31.92 -36.00 74.69
C GLY A 598 32.85 -35.30 73.69
N GLU A 599 33.10 -35.87 72.52
CA GLU A 599 33.95 -35.30 71.48
C GLU A 599 33.17 -34.29 70.61
N LYS A 600 33.82 -33.18 70.21
CA LYS A 600 33.26 -32.15 69.32
C LYS A 600 34.30 -31.75 68.28
N SER A 601 34.37 -32.43 67.14
CA SER A 601 35.46 -32.26 66.17
C SER A 601 35.22 -31.16 65.14
N GLY A 602 34.01 -30.62 65.04
CA GLY A 602 33.71 -29.44 64.22
C GLY A 602 33.88 -28.13 64.99
N PHE A 603 34.23 -27.05 64.30
CA PHE A 603 34.01 -25.70 64.82
C PHE A 603 33.47 -24.77 63.76
N TYR A 604 32.75 -23.75 64.20
CA TYR A 604 32.28 -22.68 63.33
C TYR A 604 32.38 -21.31 64.02
N VAL A 605 32.35 -20.25 63.23
CA VAL A 605 32.16 -18.85 63.63
C VAL A 605 31.06 -18.28 62.74
N ALA A 606 30.12 -17.54 63.29
CA ALA A 606 29.07 -16.93 62.49
C ALA A 606 28.66 -15.56 63.03
N HIS A 607 28.40 -14.66 62.09
CA HIS A 607 28.23 -13.23 62.26
C HIS A 607 26.83 -12.82 61.76
N LEU A 608 26.17 -11.93 62.50
CA LEU A 608 24.91 -11.28 62.08
C LEU A 608 25.08 -9.79 61.76
N ASP A 609 26.24 -9.22 62.06
CA ASP A 609 26.58 -7.83 61.78
C ASP A 609 26.96 -7.62 60.31
N GLY A 610 26.39 -6.58 59.68
CA GLY A 610 26.59 -6.29 58.26
C GLY A 610 25.85 -7.28 57.34
N HIS A 611 26.58 -8.02 56.51
CA HIS A 611 26.04 -9.15 55.74
C HIS A 611 26.29 -10.44 56.52
N PRO A 612 25.25 -11.18 56.96
CA PRO A 612 25.45 -12.38 57.76
C PRO A 612 26.39 -13.35 57.05
N ALA A 613 27.40 -13.85 57.77
CA ALA A 613 28.46 -14.65 57.20
C ALA A 613 29.04 -15.58 58.26
N GLY A 614 29.70 -16.64 57.83
CA GLY A 614 30.21 -17.65 58.74
C GLY A 614 31.31 -18.49 58.12
N TYR A 615 31.99 -19.22 58.98
CA TYR A 615 33.07 -20.12 58.65
C TYR A 615 32.89 -21.41 59.42
N PHE A 616 33.03 -22.54 58.75
CA PHE A 616 32.96 -23.87 59.34
C PHE A 616 34.22 -24.67 58.98
N LYS A 617 34.68 -25.49 59.93
CA LYS A 617 35.72 -26.49 59.73
C LYS A 617 35.41 -27.79 60.44
N ASN A 618 35.47 -28.89 59.70
CA ASN A 618 35.44 -30.25 60.23
C ASN A 618 36.89 -30.76 60.40
N ASN A 619 37.37 -30.90 61.64
CA ASN A 619 38.75 -31.36 61.87
C ASN A 619 38.96 -32.87 61.66
N ARG A 620 37.88 -33.64 61.45
CA ARG A 620 37.95 -35.08 61.17
C ARG A 620 38.08 -35.36 59.67
N THR A 621 37.34 -34.63 58.84
CA THR A 621 37.38 -34.77 57.36
C THR A 621 38.30 -33.76 56.68
N GLY A 622 38.75 -32.72 57.38
CA GLY A 622 39.56 -31.63 56.82
C GLY A 622 38.78 -30.61 55.99
N ILE A 623 37.45 -30.77 55.88
CA ILE A 623 36.59 -29.88 55.08
C ILE A 623 36.45 -28.52 55.77
N GLU A 624 36.68 -27.46 55.01
CA GLU A 624 36.49 -26.07 55.41
C GLU A 624 35.48 -25.39 54.48
N THR A 625 34.60 -24.54 55.01
CA THR A 625 33.57 -23.85 54.22
C THR A 625 33.38 -22.43 54.73
N ARG A 626 33.45 -21.45 53.82
CA ARG A 626 33.04 -20.07 54.06
C ARG A 626 31.61 -19.89 53.57
N TRP A 627 30.74 -19.37 54.42
CA TRP A 627 29.35 -19.09 54.15
C TRP A 627 29.09 -17.59 54.23
N LYS A 628 28.23 -17.11 53.34
CA LYS A 628 27.60 -15.79 53.41
C LYS A 628 26.12 -16.02 53.19
N ALA A 629 25.26 -15.44 54.02
CA ALA A 629 23.82 -15.52 53.85
C ALA A 629 23.48 -15.03 52.47
N LYS A 630 22.77 -15.88 51.73
CA LYS A 630 22.44 -15.58 50.33
C LYS A 630 21.36 -14.52 50.22
N GLY A 631 20.60 -14.28 51.30
CA GLY A 631 19.49 -13.34 51.35
C GLY A 631 18.28 -13.80 50.54
N TYR A 632 18.49 -14.54 49.44
CA TYR A 632 17.51 -15.24 48.63
C TYR A 632 18.19 -16.42 47.92
N SER A 633 17.63 -17.62 48.00
CA SER A 633 17.99 -18.73 47.12
C SER A 633 17.01 -18.76 45.95
N LEU A 634 17.43 -18.30 44.77
CA LEU A 634 16.60 -18.42 43.57
C LEU A 634 16.31 -19.91 43.31
N THR A 635 15.05 -20.30 43.36
CA THR A 635 14.61 -21.65 42.99
C THR A 635 14.92 -21.93 41.51
N ASP A 636 14.87 -23.19 41.08
CA ASP A 636 15.09 -23.50 39.67
C ASP A 636 14.00 -22.88 38.77
N GLU A 637 12.81 -22.66 39.32
CA GLU A 637 11.72 -21.88 38.72
C GLU A 637 12.13 -20.40 38.55
N GLN A 638 12.64 -19.75 39.60
CA GLN A 638 13.05 -18.34 39.55
C GLN A 638 14.27 -18.10 38.66
N LYS A 639 15.19 -19.07 38.54
CA LYS A 639 16.29 -19.00 37.56
C LYS A 639 15.79 -19.15 36.14
N ALA A 640 14.88 -20.10 35.88
CA ALA A 640 14.27 -20.27 34.57
C ALA A 640 13.49 -19.01 34.16
N GLU A 641 12.82 -18.37 35.13
CA GLU A 641 12.11 -17.11 34.94
C GLU A 641 13.07 -15.98 34.57
N LEU A 642 14.13 -15.77 35.35
CA LEU A 642 15.11 -14.71 35.07
C LEU A 642 15.75 -14.87 33.68
N ILE A 643 16.09 -16.10 33.29
CA ILE A 643 16.67 -16.41 31.98
C ILE A 643 15.66 -16.13 30.85
N ALA A 644 14.41 -16.58 31.00
CA ALA A 644 13.36 -16.30 30.05
C ALA A 644 13.07 -14.79 29.94
N GLN A 645 13.02 -14.07 31.06
CA GLN A 645 12.83 -12.62 31.08
C GLN A 645 13.99 -11.86 30.42
N VAL A 646 15.23 -12.31 30.60
CA VAL A 646 16.40 -11.72 29.91
C VAL A 646 16.30 -11.97 28.41
N ALA A 647 15.91 -13.18 27.99
CA ALA A 647 15.71 -13.53 26.58
C ALA A 647 14.58 -12.70 25.94
N ILE A 648 13.45 -12.54 26.62
CA ILE A 648 12.33 -11.69 26.21
C ILE A 648 12.77 -10.24 26.11
N LYS A 649 13.46 -9.69 27.12
CA LYS A 649 13.97 -8.30 27.07
C LYS A 649 14.96 -8.09 25.93
N GLN A 650 15.82 -9.06 25.64
CA GLN A 650 16.75 -8.99 24.50
C GLN A 650 16.00 -9.04 23.17
N GLN A 651 14.99 -9.90 23.04
CA GLN A 651 14.12 -9.98 21.86
C GLN A 651 13.35 -8.67 21.65
N ASN A 652 12.72 -8.14 22.70
CA ASN A 652 11.97 -6.87 22.65
C ASN A 652 12.87 -5.70 22.26
N ARG A 653 14.07 -5.57 22.86
CA ARG A 653 15.04 -4.54 22.46
C ARG A 653 15.46 -4.66 21.00
N LYS A 654 15.64 -5.89 20.51
CA LYS A 654 15.99 -6.14 19.11
C LYS A 654 14.82 -5.80 18.17
N ALA A 655 13.58 -6.09 18.57
CA ALA A 655 12.38 -5.74 17.83
C ALA A 655 12.14 -4.22 17.81
N GLU A 656 12.27 -3.53 18.95
CA GLU A 656 12.23 -2.07 19.06
C GLU A 656 13.31 -1.43 18.17
N GLN A 657 14.54 -1.96 18.21
CA GLN A 657 15.61 -1.51 17.34
C GLN A 657 15.27 -1.72 15.86
N GLN A 658 14.67 -2.85 15.49
CA GLN A 658 14.27 -3.14 14.11
C GLN A 658 13.13 -2.23 13.64
N ALA A 659 12.11 -1.99 14.48
CA ALA A 659 11.02 -1.07 14.17
C ALA A 659 11.54 0.37 14.00
N GLN A 660 12.45 0.80 14.86
CA GLN A 660 13.13 2.09 14.71
C GLN A 660 13.93 2.16 13.41
N GLN A 661 14.67 1.10 13.05
CA GLN A 661 15.43 1.05 11.80
C GLN A 661 14.55 1.14 10.56
N ILE A 662 13.37 0.51 10.55
CA ILE A 662 12.39 0.61 9.46
C ILE A 662 11.89 2.04 9.34
N LYS A 663 11.43 2.64 10.44
CA LYS A 663 10.96 4.03 10.47
C LYS A 663 12.02 5.02 9.95
N VAL A 664 13.28 4.80 10.33
CA VAL A 664 14.41 5.60 9.88
C VAL A 664 14.69 5.37 8.39
N ALA A 665 14.64 4.14 7.90
CA ALA A 665 14.84 3.80 6.49
C ALA A 665 13.83 4.52 5.58
N ASP A 666 12.54 4.48 5.95
CA ASP A 666 11.46 5.14 5.19
C ASP A 666 11.70 6.66 5.06
N ALA A 667 11.99 7.33 6.19
CA ALA A 667 12.28 8.76 6.18
C ALA A 667 13.53 9.12 5.37
N LEU A 668 14.57 8.27 5.41
CA LEU A 668 15.79 8.48 4.62
C LEU A 668 15.55 8.30 3.12
N GLN A 669 14.62 7.41 2.74
CA GLN A 669 14.23 7.24 1.35
C GLN A 669 13.50 8.47 0.81
N GLU A 670 12.62 9.08 1.61
CA GLU A 670 11.97 10.36 1.29
C GLU A 670 13.01 11.49 1.13
N LEU A 671 13.96 11.60 2.07
CA LEU A 671 15.05 12.57 1.98
C LEU A 671 15.86 12.40 0.69
N LEU A 672 16.25 11.17 0.34
CA LEU A 672 17.05 10.91 -0.86
C LEU A 672 16.29 11.20 -2.15
N ALA A 673 14.96 11.12 -2.16
CA ALA A 673 14.13 11.45 -3.31
C ALA A 673 14.16 12.95 -3.65
N ILE A 674 14.18 13.81 -2.61
CA ILE A 674 14.24 15.27 -2.77
C ILE A 674 15.67 15.82 -2.80
N ALA A 675 16.65 15.06 -2.32
CA ALA A 675 18.03 15.52 -2.18
C ALA A 675 18.67 15.84 -3.54
N PRO A 676 19.24 17.05 -3.73
CA PRO A 676 19.92 17.41 -4.97
C PRO A 676 21.16 16.53 -5.19
N ALA A 677 21.52 16.32 -6.46
CA ALA A 677 22.75 15.59 -6.81
C ALA A 677 23.99 16.36 -6.35
N ALA A 678 25.00 15.64 -5.86
CA ALA A 678 26.28 16.23 -5.52
C ALA A 678 27.06 16.62 -6.78
N ASP A 679 27.74 17.76 -6.73
CA ASP A 679 28.67 18.18 -7.79
C ASP A 679 30.13 17.84 -7.43
N SER A 680 31.03 17.99 -8.39
CA SER A 680 32.47 17.81 -8.18
C SER A 680 33.10 18.92 -7.33
N GLU A 681 32.36 19.99 -7.02
CA GLU A 681 32.87 21.16 -6.32
C GLU A 681 32.82 21.01 -4.80
N HIS A 682 32.09 20.02 -4.28
CA HIS A 682 32.03 19.72 -2.85
C HIS A 682 33.43 19.55 -2.23
N PRO A 683 33.76 20.22 -1.10
CA PRO A 683 35.11 20.24 -0.54
C PRO A 683 35.75 18.86 -0.31
N TYR A 684 34.99 17.92 0.24
CA TYR A 684 35.46 16.54 0.45
C TYR A 684 35.84 15.83 -0.86
N LEU A 685 35.05 15.99 -1.93
CA LEU A 685 35.31 15.32 -3.20
C LEU A 685 36.55 15.90 -3.88
N LYS A 686 36.73 17.23 -3.82
CA LYS A 686 37.95 17.90 -4.26
C LYS A 686 39.18 17.43 -3.49
N GLU A 687 39.12 17.41 -2.17
CA GLU A 687 40.24 16.98 -1.32
C GLU A 687 40.63 15.52 -1.59
N LYS A 688 39.63 14.65 -1.77
CA LYS A 688 39.86 13.22 -2.00
C LYS A 688 40.07 12.84 -3.47
N HIS A 689 39.95 13.79 -4.40
CA HIS A 689 39.96 13.53 -5.85
C HIS A 689 38.94 12.45 -6.26
N ALA A 690 37.79 12.41 -5.59
CA ALA A 690 36.74 11.42 -5.83
C ALA A 690 35.63 12.02 -6.71
N ARG A 691 35.03 11.19 -7.57
CA ARG A 691 33.90 11.60 -8.40
C ARG A 691 32.61 11.68 -7.57
N PRO A 692 31.66 12.57 -7.90
CA PRO A 692 30.37 12.64 -7.20
C PRO A 692 29.48 11.43 -7.43
N GLY A 693 29.56 10.77 -8.60
CA GLY A 693 28.81 9.54 -8.87
C GLY A 693 27.30 9.68 -8.60
N GLY A 694 26.75 8.76 -7.78
CA GLY A 694 25.35 8.77 -7.34
C GLY A 694 25.11 9.50 -6.02
N LEU A 695 26.08 10.26 -5.50
CA LEU A 695 25.94 10.96 -4.22
C LEU A 695 24.95 12.11 -4.31
N ARG A 696 24.32 12.41 -3.17
CA ARG A 696 23.39 13.53 -3.00
C ARG A 696 23.93 14.53 -1.99
N ILE A 697 23.26 15.66 -1.84
CA ILE A 697 23.56 16.70 -0.85
C ILE A 697 22.33 16.87 0.05
N VAL A 698 22.52 17.06 1.35
CA VAL A 698 21.43 17.43 2.27
C VAL A 698 20.81 18.74 1.79
N PRO A 699 19.48 18.78 1.52
CA PRO A 699 18.78 19.98 1.04
C PRO A 699 19.00 21.21 1.93
N GLN A 700 18.76 22.39 1.36
CA GLN A 700 18.85 23.66 2.09
C GLN A 700 17.67 23.88 3.03
N ASN A 701 16.55 23.19 2.87
CA ASN A 701 15.40 23.29 3.77
C ASN A 701 14.67 21.94 3.85
N ALA A 702 13.81 21.80 4.85
CA ALA A 702 12.99 20.61 5.06
C ALA A 702 11.56 20.76 4.51
N ASP A 703 11.29 21.83 3.74
CA ASP A 703 9.92 22.19 3.32
C ASP A 703 9.28 21.17 2.38
N ASP A 704 10.11 20.46 1.60
CA ASP A 704 9.68 19.39 0.68
C ASP A 704 9.58 18.01 1.36
N LEU A 705 9.90 17.90 2.66
CA LEU A 705 9.65 16.69 3.44
C LEU A 705 8.21 16.66 3.95
N PRO A 706 7.61 15.47 4.16
CA PRO A 706 6.31 15.35 4.83
C PRO A 706 6.30 16.08 6.18
N HIS A 707 5.18 16.70 6.54
CA HIS A 707 5.05 17.47 7.78
C HIS A 707 5.36 16.65 9.04
N ASP A 708 5.10 15.34 9.01
CA ASP A 708 5.36 14.38 10.08
C ASP A 708 6.74 13.70 9.99
N SER A 709 7.61 14.14 9.08
CA SER A 709 8.95 13.57 8.92
C SER A 709 9.79 13.73 10.19
N ILE A 710 10.47 12.63 10.55
CA ILE A 710 11.43 12.59 11.67
C ILE A 710 12.77 13.26 11.33
N ILE A 711 12.97 13.69 10.09
CA ILE A 711 14.19 14.37 9.66
C ILE A 711 14.02 15.88 9.84
N LYS A 712 15.02 16.52 10.45
CA LYS A 712 15.14 17.97 10.59
C LYS A 712 16.47 18.42 10.01
N ILE A 713 16.49 19.58 9.37
CA ILE A 713 17.68 20.11 8.69
C ILE A 713 18.02 21.47 9.28
N GLY A 714 19.25 21.63 9.77
CA GLY A 714 19.78 22.91 10.24
C GLY A 714 20.85 23.45 9.30
N GLN A 715 20.92 24.78 9.13
CA GLN A 715 21.88 25.43 8.22
C GLN A 715 23.31 25.45 8.75
N ASN A 716 23.45 25.43 10.07
CA ASN A 716 24.72 25.60 10.74
C ASN A 716 24.71 24.85 12.07
N TRP A 717 25.87 24.77 12.72
CA TRP A 717 26.03 24.01 13.96
C TRP A 717 25.15 24.53 15.11
N GLN A 718 24.81 25.83 15.15
CA GLN A 718 23.97 26.42 16.19
C GLN A 718 22.52 25.96 16.04
N GLU A 719 21.98 26.03 14.83
CA GLU A 719 20.64 25.53 14.50
C GLU A 719 20.55 24.02 14.69
N VAL A 720 21.55 23.26 14.23
CA VAL A 720 21.58 21.80 14.45
C VAL A 720 21.57 21.46 15.94
N ARG A 721 22.25 22.25 16.78
CA ARG A 721 22.21 22.06 18.23
C ARG A 721 20.82 22.34 18.79
N LEU A 722 20.20 23.46 18.41
CA LEU A 722 18.84 23.82 18.85
C LEU A 722 17.81 22.77 18.42
N LEU A 723 17.88 22.30 17.18
CA LEU A 723 16.99 21.26 16.66
C LEU A 723 17.13 19.94 17.41
N ARG A 724 18.34 19.58 17.86
CA ARG A 724 18.56 18.38 18.69
C ARG A 724 18.03 18.54 20.11
N GLU A 725 18.05 19.75 20.65
CA GLU A 725 17.46 20.06 21.96
C GLU A 725 15.93 20.08 21.89
N GLU A 726 15.36 20.63 20.81
CA GLU A 726 13.91 20.73 20.59
C GLU A 726 13.29 19.37 20.18
N TYR A 727 13.99 18.59 19.36
CA TYR A 727 13.52 17.30 18.82
C TYR A 727 14.53 16.17 19.13
N PRO A 728 14.60 15.67 20.38
CA PRO A 728 15.63 14.71 20.79
C PRO A 728 15.52 13.34 20.12
N ASP A 729 14.32 12.96 19.67
CA ASP A 729 14.04 11.67 19.02
C ASP A 729 14.14 11.73 17.48
N ASN A 730 14.50 12.89 16.92
CA ASN A 730 14.55 13.14 15.48
C ASN A 730 15.97 13.07 14.92
N ILE A 731 16.06 12.81 13.62
CA ILE A 731 17.34 12.83 12.89
C ILE A 731 17.61 14.26 12.46
N VAL A 732 18.66 14.87 13.02
CA VAL A 732 19.07 16.23 12.67
C VAL A 732 20.31 16.20 11.77
N LEU A 733 20.14 16.64 10.52
CA LEU A 733 21.18 16.73 9.50
C LEU A 733 21.60 18.18 9.27
N THR A 734 22.81 18.38 8.74
CA THR A 734 23.34 19.71 8.39
C THR A 734 23.21 19.93 6.89
N ALA A 735 22.60 21.06 6.50
CA ALA A 735 22.44 21.43 5.10
C ALA A 735 23.81 21.48 4.39
N GLY A 736 23.87 20.99 3.15
CA GLY A 736 25.09 20.98 2.36
C GLY A 736 26.04 19.80 2.60
N ASP A 737 25.83 18.96 3.62
CA ASP A 737 26.60 17.72 3.80
C ASP A 737 26.35 16.74 2.64
N LEU A 738 27.37 15.99 2.23
CA LEU A 738 27.20 14.89 1.26
C LEU A 738 26.41 13.75 1.88
N LEU A 739 25.53 13.14 1.09
CA LEU A 739 24.74 11.96 1.43
C LEU A 739 25.20 10.76 0.58
N LEU A 740 25.66 9.73 1.29
CA LEU A 740 26.04 8.44 0.75
C LEU A 740 25.05 7.39 1.27
N SER A 741 24.19 6.86 0.39
CA SER A 741 23.18 5.86 0.77
C SER A 741 23.82 4.51 1.12
N ALA A 742 23.23 3.80 2.08
CA ALA A 742 23.63 2.46 2.46
C ALA A 742 22.48 1.49 2.20
N GLN A 743 22.68 0.57 1.27
CA GLN A 743 21.68 -0.38 0.81
C GLN A 743 22.07 -1.83 1.10
N ASP A 744 21.07 -2.70 1.21
CA ASP A 744 21.27 -4.14 1.38
C ASP A 744 21.46 -4.85 0.02
N ILE A 745 21.64 -6.18 0.08
CA ILE A 745 21.70 -7.04 -1.10
C ILE A 745 20.36 -7.18 -1.85
N HIS A 746 19.29 -6.52 -1.44
CA HIS A 746 18.04 -6.42 -2.19
C HIS A 746 17.83 -5.03 -2.80
N GLY A 747 18.70 -4.07 -2.47
CA GLY A 747 18.62 -2.69 -2.94
C GLY A 747 17.79 -1.78 -2.04
N HIS A 748 17.31 -2.26 -0.87
CA HIS A 748 16.62 -1.40 0.09
C HIS A 748 17.62 -0.52 0.83
N ILE A 749 17.29 0.76 0.97
CA ILE A 749 18.13 1.73 1.68
C ILE A 749 17.77 1.70 3.16
N TRP A 750 18.75 1.40 4.00
CA TRP A 750 18.55 1.24 5.44
C TRP A 750 19.27 2.30 6.29
N SER A 751 20.17 3.06 5.66
CA SER A 751 20.95 4.11 6.31
C SER A 751 21.50 5.08 5.28
N VAL A 752 22.01 6.21 5.78
CA VAL A 752 22.83 7.16 5.03
C VAL A 752 24.04 7.52 5.88
N GLN A 753 25.19 7.67 5.22
CA GLN A 753 26.37 8.32 5.79
C GLN A 753 26.40 9.77 5.30
N THR A 754 26.42 10.72 6.23
CA THR A 754 26.74 12.12 5.91
C THR A 754 28.25 12.32 5.91
N ILE A 755 28.76 13.12 4.98
CA ILE A 755 30.17 13.53 4.93
C ILE A 755 30.22 15.07 4.91
N GLN A 756 30.75 15.63 5.98
CA GLN A 756 30.91 17.07 6.14
C GLN A 756 32.04 17.62 5.24
N PRO A 757 32.06 18.93 4.96
CA PRO A 757 33.14 19.57 4.21
C PRO A 757 34.56 19.33 4.74
N ASN A 758 34.70 19.13 6.05
CA ASN A 758 35.98 18.83 6.72
C ASN A 758 36.35 17.33 6.71
N GLY A 759 35.54 16.48 6.06
CA GLY A 759 35.75 15.04 5.97
C GLY A 759 35.24 14.21 7.15
N VAL A 760 34.58 14.82 8.16
CA VAL A 760 33.91 14.09 9.23
C VAL A 760 32.74 13.29 8.65
N LYS A 761 32.68 12.00 8.98
CA LYS A 761 31.66 11.08 8.48
C LYS A 761 30.79 10.60 9.63
N LEU A 762 29.47 10.69 9.47
CA LEU A 762 28.50 10.28 10.48
C LEU A 762 27.40 9.44 9.83
N PHE A 763 26.83 8.50 10.59
CA PHE A 763 25.64 7.78 10.15
C PHE A 763 24.40 8.37 10.79
N ALA A 764 23.27 8.31 10.08
CA ALA A 764 21.98 8.66 10.66
C ALA A 764 21.71 7.83 11.93
N ALA A 765 21.34 8.49 13.03
CA ALA A 765 21.05 7.82 14.30
C ALA A 765 19.84 6.87 14.16
N GLY A 766 19.88 5.72 14.83
CA GLY A 766 18.81 4.72 14.76
C GLY A 766 18.72 3.94 13.44
N SER A 767 19.56 4.25 12.44
CA SER A 767 19.61 3.53 11.17
C SER A 767 20.40 2.21 11.25
N ARG A 768 20.36 1.40 10.19
CA ARG A 768 21.09 0.12 10.11
C ARG A 768 22.27 0.22 9.15
N LYS A 769 23.49 0.33 9.69
CA LYS A 769 24.74 0.28 8.90
C LYS A 769 25.17 -1.16 8.58
N GLU A 770 25.03 -2.07 9.53
CA GLU A 770 25.50 -3.45 9.37
C GLU A 770 24.81 -4.16 8.21
N ASN A 771 25.58 -4.92 7.42
CA ASN A 771 25.13 -5.62 6.21
C ASN A 771 24.74 -4.70 5.03
N ASN A 772 24.85 -3.39 5.20
CA ASN A 772 24.56 -2.42 4.15
C ASN A 772 25.85 -1.82 3.57
N PHE A 773 25.79 -1.43 2.31
CA PHE A 773 26.93 -0.95 1.54
C PHE A 773 26.50 0.07 0.48
N HIS A 774 27.46 0.74 -0.16
CA HIS A 774 27.20 1.61 -1.30
C HIS A 774 27.91 1.09 -2.56
N VAL A 775 27.23 1.15 -3.71
CA VAL A 775 27.81 0.77 -5.00
C VAL A 775 28.43 2.01 -5.66
N VAL A 776 29.73 2.00 -5.86
CA VAL A 776 30.48 3.09 -6.47
C VAL A 776 30.82 2.75 -7.91
N GLY A 777 30.47 3.64 -8.85
CA GLY A 777 30.64 3.42 -10.29
C GLY A 777 29.39 2.86 -10.98
N GLY A 778 29.55 2.32 -12.20
CA GLY A 778 28.44 1.62 -12.88
C GLY A 778 27.35 2.49 -13.50
N LYS A 779 27.64 3.76 -13.86
CA LYS A 779 26.73 4.68 -14.59
C LYS A 779 25.31 4.77 -13.98
N ASN A 780 25.20 4.83 -12.65
CA ASN A 780 23.93 4.93 -11.91
C ASN A 780 22.99 3.70 -12.02
N GLN A 781 23.52 2.53 -12.36
CA GLN A 781 22.74 1.28 -12.37
C GLN A 781 22.60 0.62 -10.98
N GLY A 782 23.19 1.23 -9.93
CA GLY A 782 23.10 0.73 -8.56
C GLY A 782 23.56 -0.73 -8.45
N LEU A 783 22.77 -1.55 -7.78
CA LEU A 783 23.08 -2.96 -7.53
C LEU A 783 23.18 -3.82 -8.80
N ALA A 784 22.41 -3.49 -9.84
CA ALA A 784 22.43 -4.18 -11.13
C ALA A 784 23.76 -3.98 -11.88
N ALA A 785 24.53 -2.94 -11.53
CA ALA A 785 25.87 -2.74 -12.10
C ALA A 785 26.80 -3.93 -11.79
N LEU A 786 26.58 -4.61 -10.65
CA LEU A 786 27.38 -5.75 -10.25
C LEU A 786 27.14 -6.97 -11.15
N ASP A 787 26.00 -7.08 -11.84
CA ASP A 787 25.68 -8.23 -12.70
C ASP A 787 26.67 -8.34 -13.88
N ALA A 788 27.06 -7.21 -14.46
CA ALA A 788 28.04 -7.16 -15.55
C ALA A 788 29.50 -7.19 -15.07
N ALA A 789 29.75 -6.98 -13.77
CA ALA A 789 31.10 -6.98 -13.24
C ALA A 789 31.71 -8.40 -13.22
N PRO A 790 32.97 -8.59 -13.66
CA PRO A 790 33.60 -9.91 -13.68
C PRO A 790 33.98 -10.42 -12.28
N VAL A 791 34.11 -9.51 -11.32
CA VAL A 791 34.53 -9.76 -9.93
C VAL A 791 33.83 -8.76 -9.02
N ILE A 792 33.55 -9.14 -7.79
CA ILE A 792 33.04 -8.25 -6.75
C ILE A 792 34.25 -7.70 -5.99
N VAL A 793 34.43 -6.39 -6.00
CA VAL A 793 35.51 -5.71 -5.24
C VAL A 793 34.88 -4.93 -4.11
N ILE A 794 35.37 -5.14 -2.89
CA ILE A 794 34.86 -4.53 -1.66
C ILE A 794 35.99 -3.79 -0.96
N THR A 795 35.72 -2.58 -0.48
CA THR A 795 36.67 -1.76 0.29
C THR A 795 35.92 -0.99 1.38
N GLU A 796 36.64 -0.41 2.34
CA GLU A 796 36.03 0.34 3.44
C GLU A 796 35.39 1.65 2.98
N GLY A 797 36.18 2.59 2.46
CA GLY A 797 35.73 3.96 2.18
C GLY A 797 35.25 4.23 0.76
N TYR A 798 34.37 5.24 0.61
CA TYR A 798 33.90 5.73 -0.69
C TYR A 798 35.03 6.19 -1.62
N ALA A 799 35.98 7.01 -1.13
CA ALA A 799 37.08 7.52 -1.95
C ALA A 799 37.98 6.41 -2.50
N THR A 800 38.29 5.40 -1.67
CA THR A 800 39.02 4.20 -2.07
C THR A 800 38.22 3.40 -3.09
N ALA A 801 36.91 3.23 -2.89
CA ALA A 801 36.02 2.54 -3.82
C ALA A 801 35.95 3.25 -5.18
N ASP A 802 35.88 4.58 -5.19
CA ASP A 802 35.86 5.35 -6.43
C ASP A 802 37.21 5.25 -7.17
N THR A 803 38.32 5.35 -6.46
CA THR A 803 39.66 5.15 -7.04
C THR A 803 39.80 3.77 -7.67
N LEU A 804 39.36 2.71 -6.99
CA LEU A 804 39.37 1.35 -7.51
C LEU A 804 38.44 1.21 -8.73
N SER A 805 37.25 1.80 -8.68
CA SER A 805 36.31 1.79 -9.80
C SER A 805 36.86 2.52 -11.02
N GLN A 806 37.58 3.65 -10.83
CA GLN A 806 38.27 4.36 -11.89
C GLN A 806 39.39 3.52 -12.51
N ALA A 807 40.20 2.85 -11.68
CA ALA A 807 41.31 2.03 -12.13
C ALA A 807 40.85 0.77 -12.92
N LEU A 808 39.76 0.15 -12.47
CA LEU A 808 39.25 -1.12 -13.00
C LEU A 808 38.21 -0.95 -14.12
N GLY A 809 37.47 0.16 -14.13
CA GLY A 809 36.42 0.43 -15.12
C GLY A 809 35.07 -0.24 -14.86
N TYR A 810 34.86 -0.86 -13.69
CA TYR A 810 33.61 -1.50 -13.28
C TYR A 810 33.26 -1.14 -11.82
N PRO A 811 32.03 -1.41 -11.33
CA PRO A 811 31.60 -0.99 -9.99
C PRO A 811 32.38 -1.67 -8.84
N VAL A 812 32.52 -0.93 -7.75
CA VAL A 812 33.19 -1.33 -6.50
C VAL A 812 32.28 -1.03 -5.32
N ILE A 813 32.35 -1.84 -4.27
CA ILE A 813 31.51 -1.73 -3.07
C ILE A 813 32.26 -0.99 -1.96
N ALA A 814 31.64 0.05 -1.41
CA ALA A 814 32.07 0.69 -0.17
C ALA A 814 31.28 0.10 1.01
N ALA A 815 31.97 -0.60 1.92
CA ALA A 815 31.40 -1.22 3.12
C ALA A 815 31.39 -0.28 4.34
N PHE A 816 31.85 0.95 4.17
CA PHE A 816 31.95 2.04 5.14
C PHE A 816 33.02 1.93 6.23
N ASP A 817 33.27 0.73 6.76
CA ASP A 817 34.34 0.48 7.75
C ASP A 817 34.78 -0.99 7.78
N SER A 818 35.99 -1.22 8.30
CA SER A 818 36.59 -2.55 8.48
C SER A 818 35.70 -3.57 9.20
N GLY A 819 34.90 -3.14 10.18
CA GLY A 819 34.02 -4.04 10.94
C GLY A 819 32.85 -4.59 10.12
N ASN A 820 32.47 -3.89 9.04
CA ASN A 820 31.38 -4.27 8.16
C ASN A 820 31.85 -5.09 6.94
N LEU A 821 33.16 -5.09 6.62
CA LEU A 821 33.73 -5.85 5.50
C LEU A 821 33.32 -7.34 5.50
N PRO A 822 33.46 -8.10 6.62
CA PRO A 822 33.13 -9.53 6.61
C PRO A 822 31.65 -9.80 6.35
N LYS A 823 30.77 -8.94 6.90
CA LYS A 823 29.32 -9.05 6.76
C LYS A 823 28.87 -8.80 5.33
N VAL A 824 29.35 -7.70 4.72
CA VAL A 824 29.05 -7.33 3.34
C VAL A 824 29.64 -8.34 2.35
N ALA A 825 30.86 -8.84 2.61
CA ALA A 825 31.46 -9.88 1.78
C ALA A 825 30.62 -11.15 1.75
N GLN A 826 30.18 -11.63 2.92
CA GLN A 826 29.33 -12.82 3.01
C GLN A 826 28.02 -12.65 2.25
N ASP A 827 27.27 -11.57 2.51
CA ASP A 827 25.97 -11.34 1.88
C ASP A 827 26.09 -11.25 0.34
N LEU A 828 27.13 -10.58 -0.16
CA LEU A 828 27.39 -10.49 -1.60
C LEU A 828 27.85 -11.81 -2.21
N HIS A 829 28.65 -12.60 -1.50
CA HIS A 829 29.05 -13.92 -1.94
C HIS A 829 27.85 -14.86 -2.03
N ASP A 830 26.96 -14.84 -1.03
CA ASP A 830 25.74 -15.64 -1.02
C ASP A 830 24.80 -15.28 -2.19
N ARG A 831 24.71 -13.98 -2.53
CA ARG A 831 23.94 -13.53 -3.71
C ARG A 831 24.62 -13.88 -5.03
N TYR A 832 25.95 -13.83 -5.09
CA TYR A 832 26.74 -14.05 -6.30
C TYR A 832 27.75 -15.20 -6.11
N PRO A 833 27.29 -16.44 -5.88
CA PRO A 833 28.15 -17.54 -5.43
C PRO A 833 29.22 -17.93 -6.46
N ASN A 834 29.00 -17.59 -7.73
CA ASN A 834 29.91 -17.90 -8.83
C ASN A 834 30.86 -16.73 -9.17
N LYS A 835 30.72 -15.57 -8.52
CA LYS A 835 31.58 -14.42 -8.77
C LYS A 835 32.72 -14.41 -7.76
N PRO A 836 33.98 -14.30 -8.23
CA PRO A 836 35.10 -14.03 -7.35
C PRO A 836 34.86 -12.80 -6.48
N VAL A 837 35.33 -12.83 -5.23
CA VAL A 837 35.29 -11.70 -4.31
C VAL A 837 36.72 -11.26 -3.98
N ILE A 838 36.99 -9.96 -4.09
CA ILE A 838 38.24 -9.33 -3.70
C ILE A 838 37.96 -8.27 -2.65
N VAL A 839 38.70 -8.32 -1.55
CA VAL A 839 38.63 -7.33 -0.48
C VAL A 839 39.88 -6.46 -0.53
N ALA A 840 39.72 -5.21 -0.97
CA ALA A 840 40.76 -4.19 -0.93
C ALA A 840 40.74 -3.53 0.45
N GLY A 841 41.75 -3.84 1.27
CA GLY A 841 41.85 -3.31 2.62
C GLY A 841 42.87 -2.17 2.73
N ASP A 842 42.69 -1.34 3.75
CA ASP A 842 43.66 -0.30 4.10
C ASP A 842 44.87 -0.94 4.82
N ASN A 843 46.07 -0.39 4.58
CA ASN A 843 47.31 -0.89 5.15
C ASN A 843 47.86 0.10 6.18
N ASP A 844 47.21 0.14 7.35
CA ASP A 844 47.50 1.05 8.47
C ASP A 844 48.75 0.66 9.27
N HIS A 845 49.91 0.65 8.62
CA HIS A 845 51.19 0.26 9.23
C HIS A 845 51.54 1.08 10.49
N HIS A 846 51.03 2.32 10.61
CA HIS A 846 51.24 3.17 11.80
C HIS A 846 50.45 2.69 13.04
N LEU A 847 49.29 2.05 12.86
CA LEU A 847 48.52 1.46 13.96
C LEU A 847 49.16 0.17 14.45
N GLU A 848 49.78 -0.60 13.54
CA GLU A 848 50.53 -1.80 13.89
C GLU A 848 51.72 -1.48 14.82
N SER A 849 52.43 -0.38 14.56
CA SER A 849 53.52 0.08 15.43
C SER A 849 53.07 0.64 16.79
N THR A 850 51.80 1.05 16.93
CA THR A 850 51.31 1.76 18.13
C THR A 850 50.40 0.89 19.01
N LEU A 851 49.56 0.05 18.40
CA LEU A 851 48.54 -0.79 19.05
C LEU A 851 48.84 -2.28 18.92
N GLY A 852 49.88 -2.67 18.16
CA GLY A 852 50.22 -4.08 17.90
C GLY A 852 49.23 -4.83 17.02
N LYS A 853 48.29 -4.12 16.37
CA LYS A 853 47.26 -4.67 15.47
C LYS A 853 47.04 -3.76 14.27
N ASN A 854 46.62 -4.35 13.16
CA ASN A 854 46.24 -3.63 11.94
C ASN A 854 44.79 -4.01 11.57
N PRO A 855 43.79 -3.30 12.13
CA PRO A 855 42.39 -3.69 12.01
C PRO A 855 41.88 -3.78 10.56
N GLY A 856 42.26 -2.83 9.70
CA GLY A 856 41.87 -2.83 8.28
C GLY A 856 42.41 -4.06 7.56
N LYS A 857 43.69 -4.37 7.76
CA LYS A 857 44.33 -5.58 7.21
C LYS A 857 43.74 -6.88 7.74
N GLU A 858 43.57 -6.99 9.06
CA GLU A 858 43.02 -8.17 9.72
C GLU A 858 41.59 -8.45 9.25
N LYS A 859 40.72 -7.43 9.20
CA LYS A 859 39.33 -7.58 8.77
C LYS A 859 39.18 -7.84 7.28
N ALA A 860 40.03 -7.25 6.44
CA ALA A 860 40.05 -7.55 5.02
C ALA A 860 40.45 -9.01 4.76
N LEU A 861 41.43 -9.54 5.49
CA LEU A 861 41.83 -10.96 5.44
C LEU A 861 40.72 -11.88 5.97
N GLU A 862 40.08 -11.52 7.08
CA GLU A 862 38.93 -12.26 7.63
C GLU A 862 37.79 -12.32 6.60
N ALA A 863 37.42 -11.18 6.02
CA ALA A 863 36.37 -11.09 5.00
C ALA A 863 36.69 -11.92 3.77
N ALA A 864 37.93 -11.85 3.25
CA ALA A 864 38.35 -12.66 2.12
C ALA A 864 38.33 -14.17 2.44
N THR A 865 38.75 -14.55 3.65
CA THR A 865 38.77 -15.97 4.07
C THR A 865 37.36 -16.55 4.19
N LEU A 866 36.37 -15.77 4.66
CA LEU A 866 34.98 -16.24 4.82
C LEU A 866 34.30 -16.61 3.49
N VAL A 867 34.74 -16.02 2.38
CA VAL A 867 34.11 -16.15 1.06
C VAL A 867 35.01 -16.83 0.02
N ASP A 868 36.08 -17.49 0.48
CA ASP A 868 37.13 -18.07 -0.36
C ASP A 868 37.66 -17.08 -1.43
N GLY A 869 37.73 -15.80 -1.05
CA GLY A 869 38.17 -14.69 -1.88
C GLY A 869 39.66 -14.34 -1.70
N ALA A 870 40.05 -13.16 -2.20
CA ALA A 870 41.41 -12.65 -2.03
C ALA A 870 41.43 -11.26 -1.39
N ALA A 871 42.37 -11.02 -0.49
CA ALA A 871 42.64 -9.68 0.03
C ALA A 871 43.78 -9.01 -0.74
N VAL A 872 43.65 -7.71 -1.01
CA VAL A 872 44.69 -6.90 -1.65
C VAL A 872 44.93 -5.61 -0.87
N PHE A 873 46.19 -5.19 -0.80
CA PHE A 873 46.65 -4.05 -0.01
C PHE A 873 47.55 -3.14 -0.86
N PRO A 874 47.51 -1.82 -0.66
CA PRO A 874 48.32 -0.90 -1.44
C PRO A 874 49.81 -1.06 -1.11
N VAL A 875 50.62 -1.13 -2.16
CA VAL A 875 52.09 -1.11 -2.08
C VAL A 875 52.60 0.23 -2.60
N PHE A 876 53.26 1.00 -1.73
CA PHE A 876 53.79 2.32 -2.03
C PHE A 876 55.26 2.27 -2.48
N ALA A 877 55.77 3.37 -3.05
CA ALA A 877 57.19 3.47 -3.34
C ALA A 877 58.02 3.47 -2.03
N PRO A 878 59.29 3.02 -2.07
CA PRO A 878 60.12 2.91 -0.87
C PRO A 878 60.15 4.20 -0.04
N GLY A 879 59.82 4.08 1.25
CA GLY A 879 59.83 5.20 2.21
C GLY A 879 58.55 6.05 2.26
N GLU A 880 57.68 6.02 1.25
CA GLU A 880 56.50 6.90 1.20
C GLU A 880 55.48 6.60 2.31
N GLN A 881 55.30 5.32 2.65
CA GLN A 881 54.34 4.90 3.67
C GLN A 881 54.68 5.49 5.05
N VAL A 882 55.98 5.65 5.35
CA VAL A 882 56.47 6.23 6.61
C VAL A 882 56.56 7.75 6.51
N SER A 883 57.14 8.28 5.43
CA SER A 883 57.41 9.72 5.30
C SER A 883 56.15 10.56 5.07
N LYS A 884 55.17 10.02 4.32
CA LYS A 884 53.93 10.71 3.95
C LYS A 884 52.69 10.14 4.68
N LYS A 885 52.86 9.08 5.48
CA LYS A 885 51.78 8.39 6.22
C LYS A 885 50.64 7.89 5.30
N LEU A 886 50.99 7.38 4.12
CA LEU A 886 50.01 6.84 3.16
C LEU A 886 49.56 5.45 3.60
N ASN A 887 48.28 5.12 3.44
CA ASN A 887 47.73 3.84 3.92
C ASN A 887 46.72 3.16 2.98
N ASP A 888 46.03 3.89 2.12
CA ASP A 888 44.96 3.36 1.26
C ASP A 888 45.26 3.47 -0.25
N PHE A 889 44.40 2.87 -1.09
CA PHE A 889 44.56 2.97 -2.56
C PHE A 889 44.30 4.37 -3.11
N ASN A 890 43.51 5.20 -2.42
CA ASN A 890 43.25 6.59 -2.82
C ASN A 890 44.51 7.45 -2.69
N ASP A 891 45.30 7.22 -1.63
CA ASP A 891 46.60 7.81 -1.40
C ASP A 891 47.65 7.30 -2.41
N LEU A 892 47.59 6.00 -2.78
CA LEU A 892 48.44 5.45 -3.83
C LEU A 892 48.16 6.11 -5.19
N ALA A 893 46.89 6.40 -5.49
CA ALA A 893 46.51 7.07 -6.73
C ALA A 893 46.92 8.54 -6.79
N ASN A 894 46.76 9.28 -5.68
CA ASN A 894 46.81 10.75 -5.71
C ASN A 894 48.04 11.37 -5.02
N LYS A 895 48.71 10.65 -4.11
CA LYS A 895 49.83 11.19 -3.30
C LYS A 895 51.16 10.46 -3.49
N SER A 896 51.12 9.20 -3.94
CA SER A 896 52.30 8.45 -4.32
C SER A 896 52.80 8.86 -5.70
N VAL A 897 54.12 8.80 -5.90
CA VAL A 897 54.73 8.95 -7.23
C VAL A 897 54.30 7.86 -8.23
N LEU A 898 53.75 6.74 -7.75
CA LEU A 898 53.33 5.61 -8.57
C LEU A 898 51.96 5.84 -9.27
N GLY A 899 51.09 6.66 -8.66
CA GLY A 899 49.81 7.09 -9.22
C GLY A 899 48.78 6.00 -9.48
N ILE A 900 47.67 6.38 -10.12
CA ILE A 900 46.54 5.48 -10.41
C ILE A 900 46.90 4.28 -11.29
N ALA A 901 47.92 4.41 -12.14
CA ALA A 901 48.42 3.31 -12.96
C ALA A 901 48.98 2.16 -12.11
N ALA A 902 49.54 2.45 -10.93
CA ALA A 902 49.98 1.42 -10.00
C ALA A 902 48.82 0.75 -9.26
N VAL A 903 47.75 1.49 -8.93
CA VAL A 903 46.51 0.91 -8.39
C VAL A 903 45.96 -0.13 -9.37
N LYS A 904 45.81 0.25 -10.65
CA LYS A 904 45.36 -0.63 -11.71
C LYS A 904 46.22 -1.90 -11.79
N ARG A 905 47.54 -1.75 -11.87
CA ARG A 905 48.48 -2.88 -11.96
C ARG A 905 48.40 -3.84 -10.76
N GLN A 906 48.31 -3.30 -9.54
CA GLN A 906 48.28 -4.11 -8.31
C GLN A 906 46.98 -4.89 -8.19
N VAL A 907 45.85 -4.28 -8.53
CA VAL A 907 44.53 -4.90 -8.35
C VAL A 907 44.16 -5.80 -9.53
N GLU A 908 44.42 -5.39 -10.79
CA GLU A 908 44.15 -6.23 -11.97
C GLU A 908 44.92 -7.56 -11.91
N SER A 909 46.17 -7.56 -11.42
CA SER A 909 46.94 -8.78 -11.22
C SER A 909 46.24 -9.78 -10.30
N VAL A 910 45.53 -9.29 -9.27
CA VAL A 910 44.77 -10.16 -8.35
C VAL A 910 43.47 -10.62 -9.01
N VAL A 911 42.77 -9.71 -9.69
CA VAL A 911 41.54 -10.00 -10.45
C VAL A 911 41.76 -11.12 -11.46
N GLU A 912 42.82 -11.03 -12.27
CA GLU A 912 43.17 -12.04 -13.26
C GLU A 912 43.43 -13.41 -12.61
N LYS A 913 44.22 -13.43 -11.54
CA LYS A 913 44.57 -14.65 -10.81
C LYS A 913 43.34 -15.34 -10.23
N VAL A 914 42.47 -14.61 -9.53
CA VAL A 914 41.28 -15.20 -8.90
C VAL A 914 40.25 -15.60 -9.97
N SER A 915 40.12 -14.82 -11.05
CA SER A 915 39.22 -15.17 -12.16
C SER A 915 39.66 -16.45 -12.90
N GLN A 916 40.96 -16.66 -13.07
CA GLN A 916 41.49 -17.90 -13.65
C GLN A 916 41.24 -19.09 -12.73
N GLN A 917 41.46 -18.93 -11.42
CA GLN A 917 41.23 -19.97 -10.43
C GLN A 917 39.75 -20.37 -10.36
N ALA A 918 38.83 -19.41 -10.33
CA ALA A 918 37.39 -19.67 -10.34
C ALA A 918 36.91 -20.37 -11.63
N LYS A 919 37.49 -20.03 -12.79
CA LYS A 919 37.22 -20.74 -14.05
C LYS A 919 37.71 -22.18 -14.01
N GLN A 920 38.88 -22.42 -13.44
CA GLN A 920 39.46 -23.76 -13.29
C GLN A 920 38.65 -24.62 -12.31
N ASP A 921 38.23 -24.07 -11.17
CA ASP A 921 37.38 -24.75 -10.19
C ASP A 921 35.98 -25.06 -10.74
N SER A 922 35.43 -24.16 -11.55
CA SER A 922 34.15 -24.39 -12.26
C SER A 922 34.27 -25.51 -13.29
N LEU A 923 35.38 -25.55 -14.06
CA LEU A 923 35.67 -26.62 -15.01
C LEU A 923 35.89 -27.97 -14.31
N LEU A 924 36.56 -27.98 -13.15
CA LEU A 924 36.75 -29.17 -12.32
C LEU A 924 35.42 -29.69 -11.75
N LYS A 925 34.53 -28.81 -11.27
CA LYS A 925 33.18 -29.19 -10.80
C LYS A 925 32.31 -29.78 -11.93
N LEU A 926 32.47 -29.31 -13.17
CA LEU A 926 31.78 -29.86 -14.35
C LEU A 926 32.35 -31.21 -14.82
N GLN A 927 33.57 -31.56 -14.43
CA GLN A 927 34.24 -32.82 -14.79
C GLN A 927 34.04 -33.95 -13.76
N ILE A 928 33.34 -33.72 -12.64
CA ILE A 928 32.99 -34.77 -11.69
C ILE A 928 31.83 -35.59 -12.26
N PRO A 929 32.01 -36.89 -12.58
CA PRO A 929 30.92 -37.73 -13.05
C PRO A 929 29.88 -37.89 -11.96
N ILE A 930 28.63 -37.55 -12.28
CA ILE A 930 27.46 -37.88 -11.47
C ILE A 930 27.23 -39.39 -11.62
N GLU A 931 27.79 -40.19 -10.73
CA GLU A 931 27.17 -41.38 -10.08
C GLU A 931 28.16 -42.13 -9.19
N PRO A 932 27.74 -42.62 -7.99
CA PRO A 932 26.65 -43.60 -7.90
C PRO A 932 25.76 -43.43 -6.64
N LYS A 933 24.64 -42.71 -6.75
CA LYS A 933 23.46 -42.93 -5.87
C LYS A 933 22.44 -43.89 -6.50
N GLN A 934 22.54 -44.19 -7.79
CA GLN A 934 21.67 -45.17 -8.47
C GLN A 934 22.06 -46.64 -8.18
N GLN A 935 23.31 -46.94 -7.83
CA GLN A 935 23.73 -48.31 -7.46
C GLN A 935 23.26 -48.70 -6.03
N GLU A 936 23.26 -47.76 -5.07
CA GLU A 936 22.69 -48.02 -3.73
C GLU A 936 21.17 -48.27 -3.79
N ILE A 937 20.45 -47.58 -4.69
CA ILE A 937 19.00 -47.75 -4.87
C ILE A 937 18.69 -49.08 -5.58
N LYS A 938 19.54 -49.53 -6.52
CA LYS A 938 19.40 -50.85 -7.15
C LYS A 938 19.73 -52.00 -6.20
N GLN A 939 20.74 -51.88 -5.34
CA GLN A 939 21.05 -52.91 -4.33
C GLN A 939 19.99 -53.01 -3.22
N LYS A 940 19.41 -51.88 -2.77
CA LYS A 940 18.32 -51.89 -1.79
C LYS A 940 17.00 -52.45 -2.35
N ARG A 941 16.74 -52.32 -3.66
CA ARG A 941 15.56 -52.92 -4.31
C ARG A 941 15.70 -54.42 -4.60
N ALA A 942 16.93 -54.94 -4.65
CA ALA A 942 17.18 -56.37 -4.83
C ALA A 942 17.13 -57.18 -3.52
N LEU A 943 17.18 -56.53 -2.35
CA LEU A 943 17.04 -57.17 -1.04
C LEU A 943 15.59 -57.24 -0.51
N VAL A 944 14.64 -56.60 -1.21
CA VAL A 944 13.22 -56.49 -0.82
C VAL A 944 12.29 -57.24 -1.79
N ARG A 945 12.85 -57.90 -2.81
CA ARG A 945 12.19 -59.00 -3.54
C ARG A 945 12.80 -60.31 -3.08
#